data_AF-A0AA35RCC3-F1
#
_entry.id   AF-A0AA35RCC3-F1
#
_cell.length_a   1.000
_cell.length_b   1.000
_cell.length_c   1.000
_cell.angle_alpha   90.00
_cell.angle_beta   90.00
_cell.angle_gamma   90.00
#
_symmetry.space_group_name_H-M   'P 1'
#
loop_
_entity.id
_entity.type
_entity.pdbx_description
1 polymer ?
#
loop_
_entity_poly.entity_id
_entity_poly.type
_entity_poly.pdbx_seq_one_letter_code
_entity_poly.pdbx_strand_id
1 'polypeptide(L)'
;RGTIEIDGSSTVAPITEAVAEEFRSVAPDVLVNVGISGSGGGFKQFTVGETDISDASRPIKENEAATAAENGVEYYEFLVGLDGLSVMVNPQNDFVDCMTVDQLNMLWKPESTITKWSDLDSSWPDRKINLYGPGTDSGTFDYFTEEVNGEAKLSRADYTASEDDNVLVQGISGDRNALGYFGFAYYAVSADKLKLLDIDNGNGCVAPTIETIASGTYSPLSRPLFIYVNKERAQQRAELRSFVEFYMENGAQLAEEVGYVPLPQASYQQNLAVLSGQQVMMEAGPKVALSGTIEIDGSSTVAPITEAVAEEFRKEQPGVLVKVGISGSGGGFKRFMVGETDVSDASRAIKSSEAATAAENGISYFEFLVGVDGLSVMVNPDNDFVNCLMIEQLNMLWKPESTISKWSDIDSSWPDRDINLYGPGTDSGTFDYFTEEVNGEAKLSRADYTASEDDNVLVQGISGDRNALGYFGFAYYAVSADKLKLLDIDNGNGCVAPTIETIASGTYSPLSRPLFIYVNKERAQQRAELRSFVEFYMENGAQLAEEVGYVPLPQASYQQNLAVLSGQQVMMEAGPKVALSGTIEIDGSSTVAPITEAVAEEFRKEQPGVLVNVGISGSGGGFKRFMVGETDVSDASRAIKSSEAATAAENSISYFEFLVGVDGLSVMVNPDNDFVNCLMLEQLNMLWKPESTISKWSDLDSSWPDRDINLYGPGTDSGTFDYFTEE
;
A
#
# COMPACT_ATOMS: atom_id res chain seq x y z
N ARG A 1 -40.05 12.95 -13.42
CA ARG A 1 -40.88 11.81 -13.86
C ARG A 1 -39.93 10.76 -14.42
N GLY A 2 -40.18 9.48 -14.19
CA GLY A 2 -39.31 8.39 -14.65
C GLY A 2 -39.41 7.21 -13.69
N THR A 3 -38.72 6.12 -14.01
CA THR A 3 -38.66 4.91 -13.17
C THR A 3 -37.22 4.63 -12.80
N ILE A 4 -36.93 4.46 -11.51
CA ILE A 4 -35.62 4.05 -10.99
C ILE A 4 -35.72 2.58 -10.63
N GLU A 5 -34.91 1.73 -11.25
CA GLU A 5 -34.86 0.29 -10.99
C GLU A 5 -33.69 -0.02 -10.06
N ILE A 6 -33.96 -0.63 -8.91
CA ILE A 6 -32.96 -0.98 -7.89
C ILE A 6 -33.11 -2.46 -7.54
N ASP A 7 -32.00 -3.18 -7.41
CA ASP A 7 -32.00 -4.56 -6.91
C ASP A 7 -30.71 -4.88 -6.16
N GLY A 8 -30.78 -5.73 -5.14
CA GLY A 8 -29.60 -6.37 -4.58
C GLY A 8 -29.81 -6.89 -3.18
N SER A 9 -28.94 -6.47 -2.27
CA SER A 9 -28.85 -6.95 -0.89
C SER A 9 -30.15 -6.74 -0.12
N SER A 10 -30.68 -7.81 0.46
CA SER A 10 -31.79 -7.77 1.43
C SER A 10 -31.46 -6.96 2.69
N THR A 11 -30.18 -6.66 2.93
CA THR A 11 -29.72 -5.85 4.07
C THR A 11 -29.70 -4.37 3.75
N VAL A 12 -29.40 -3.98 2.50
CA VAL A 12 -29.41 -2.55 2.14
C VAL A 12 -30.81 -2.10 1.71
N ALA A 13 -31.63 -3.03 1.20
CA ALA A 13 -33.00 -2.76 0.75
C ALA A 13 -33.86 -1.97 1.76
N PRO A 14 -33.84 -2.23 3.08
CA PRO A 14 -34.61 -1.42 4.04
C PRO A 14 -34.23 0.07 4.04
N ILE A 15 -32.94 0.41 3.92
CA ILE A 15 -32.49 1.80 3.80
C ILE A 15 -33.03 2.39 2.50
N THR A 16 -32.85 1.67 1.40
CA THR A 16 -33.27 2.11 0.06
C THR A 16 -34.79 2.27 -0.04
N GLU A 17 -35.58 1.40 0.58
CA GLU A 17 -37.04 1.50 0.66
C GLU A 17 -37.50 2.71 1.48
N ALA A 18 -36.86 2.96 2.63
CA ALA A 18 -37.15 4.15 3.44
C ALA A 18 -36.82 5.44 2.68
N VAL A 19 -35.68 5.48 1.97
CA VAL A 19 -35.32 6.59 1.08
C VAL A 19 -36.35 6.74 -0.05
N ALA A 20 -36.79 5.65 -0.67
CA ALA A 20 -37.79 5.67 -1.73
C ALA A 20 -39.16 6.18 -1.25
N GLU A 21 -39.59 5.79 -0.05
CA GLU A 21 -40.82 6.26 0.57
C GLU A 21 -40.77 7.78 0.83
N GLU A 22 -39.71 8.27 1.46
CA GLU A 22 -39.55 9.70 1.74
C GLU A 22 -39.34 10.53 0.47
N PHE A 23 -38.60 10.00 -0.51
CA PHE A 23 -38.38 10.68 -1.79
C PHE A 23 -39.70 10.87 -2.56
N ARG A 24 -40.67 9.98 -2.40
CA ARG A 24 -41.99 10.11 -3.03
C ARG A 24 -42.75 11.35 -2.56
N SER A 25 -42.46 11.84 -1.35
CA SER A 25 -43.05 13.08 -0.83
C SER A 25 -42.56 14.33 -1.57
N VAL A 26 -41.31 14.31 -2.07
CA VAL A 26 -40.70 15.42 -2.81
C VAL A 26 -40.76 15.25 -4.34
N ALA A 27 -40.85 14.00 -4.83
CA ALA A 27 -40.89 13.65 -6.25
C ALA A 27 -41.98 12.60 -6.58
N PRO A 28 -43.28 12.93 -6.42
CA PRO A 28 -44.38 11.95 -6.50
C PRO A 28 -44.61 11.31 -7.88
N ASP A 29 -44.08 11.90 -8.94
CA ASP A 29 -44.16 11.39 -10.32
C ASP A 29 -42.95 10.49 -10.70
N VAL A 30 -42.03 10.20 -9.77
CA VAL A 30 -40.94 9.24 -9.95
C VAL A 30 -41.35 7.92 -9.30
N LEU A 31 -41.24 6.82 -10.05
CA LEU A 31 -41.45 5.47 -9.53
C LEU A 31 -40.09 4.90 -9.15
N VAL A 32 -39.94 4.44 -7.92
CA VAL A 32 -38.73 3.75 -7.46
C VAL A 32 -39.12 2.32 -7.16
N ASN A 33 -38.55 1.37 -7.89
CA ASN A 33 -38.77 -0.05 -7.70
C ASN A 33 -37.54 -0.63 -6.98
N VAL A 34 -37.74 -1.23 -5.81
CA VAL A 34 -36.69 -1.86 -5.03
C VAL A 34 -36.92 -3.38 -5.03
N GLY A 35 -35.98 -4.11 -5.63
CA GLY A 35 -35.95 -5.57 -5.70
C GLY A 35 -34.92 -6.15 -4.74
N ILE A 36 -35.10 -7.42 -4.38
CA ILE A 36 -34.20 -8.15 -3.47
C ILE A 36 -33.80 -9.47 -4.12
N SER A 37 -32.54 -9.56 -4.55
CA SER A 37 -31.94 -10.78 -5.11
C SER A 37 -30.61 -11.19 -4.45
N GLY A 38 -30.23 -10.48 -3.38
CA GLY A 38 -28.93 -10.59 -2.70
C GLY A 38 -27.85 -9.79 -3.45
N SER A 39 -26.75 -9.42 -2.78
CA SER A 39 -25.69 -8.56 -3.38
C SER A 39 -25.18 -9.12 -4.71
N GLY A 40 -24.93 -10.43 -4.80
CA GLY A 40 -24.49 -11.07 -6.05
C GLY A 40 -25.58 -11.19 -7.13
N GLY A 41 -26.86 -11.30 -6.74
CA GLY A 41 -27.99 -11.25 -7.68
C GLY A 41 -28.19 -9.84 -8.25
N GLY A 42 -28.06 -8.83 -7.40
CA GLY A 42 -28.10 -7.42 -7.76
C GLY A 42 -26.99 -7.07 -8.74
N PHE A 43 -25.74 -7.45 -8.43
CA PHE A 43 -24.62 -7.22 -9.34
C PHE A 43 -24.80 -7.93 -10.69
N LYS A 44 -25.37 -9.14 -10.75
CA LYS A 44 -25.64 -9.81 -12.03
C LYS A 44 -26.57 -9.02 -12.95
N GLN A 45 -27.53 -8.29 -12.39
CA GLN A 45 -28.44 -7.42 -13.16
C GLN A 45 -27.80 -6.06 -13.44
N PHE A 46 -27.17 -5.47 -12.43
CA PHE A 46 -26.55 -4.15 -12.51
C PHE A 46 -25.39 -4.09 -13.51
N THR A 47 -24.50 -5.08 -13.48
CA THR A 47 -23.28 -5.13 -14.32
C THR A 47 -23.58 -5.28 -15.81
N VAL A 48 -24.77 -5.72 -16.19
CA VAL A 48 -25.24 -5.72 -17.59
C VAL A 48 -26.18 -4.56 -17.92
N GLY A 49 -26.35 -3.63 -16.96
CA GLY A 49 -27.17 -2.43 -17.09
C GLY A 49 -28.68 -2.68 -17.00
N GLU A 50 -29.16 -3.75 -16.35
CA GLU A 50 -30.60 -3.94 -16.16
C GLU A 50 -31.17 -3.01 -15.09
N THR A 51 -30.41 -2.72 -14.03
CA THR A 51 -30.80 -1.81 -12.94
C THR A 51 -30.02 -0.49 -12.95
N ASP A 52 -30.58 0.53 -12.31
CA ASP A 52 -29.97 1.84 -12.12
C ASP A 52 -29.05 1.87 -10.89
N ILE A 53 -29.44 1.14 -9.84
CA ILE A 53 -28.70 1.01 -8.59
C ILE A 53 -28.59 -0.46 -8.19
N SER A 54 -27.44 -0.87 -7.65
CA SER A 54 -27.33 -2.13 -6.92
C SER A 54 -27.09 -1.92 -5.43
N ASP A 55 -27.98 -2.47 -4.64
CA ASP A 55 -27.85 -2.56 -3.19
C ASP A 55 -26.84 -3.65 -2.83
N ALA A 56 -25.82 -3.37 -2.01
CA ALA A 56 -24.75 -4.34 -1.75
C ALA A 56 -24.24 -4.27 -0.30
N SER A 57 -24.19 -5.42 0.37
CA SER A 57 -23.70 -5.56 1.75
C SER A 57 -22.24 -6.05 1.83
N ARG A 58 -21.52 -5.88 0.72
CA ARG A 58 -20.09 -6.14 0.53
C ARG A 58 -19.61 -5.34 -0.68
N PRO A 59 -18.30 -5.10 -0.83
CA PRO A 59 -17.77 -4.56 -2.06
C PRO A 59 -18.09 -5.46 -3.27
N ILE A 60 -18.18 -4.86 -4.46
CA ILE A 60 -18.25 -5.58 -5.73
C ILE A 60 -17.02 -6.47 -5.87
N LYS A 61 -17.20 -7.72 -6.31
CA LYS A 61 -16.07 -8.63 -6.52
C LYS A 61 -15.38 -8.32 -7.84
N GLU A 62 -14.10 -8.67 -7.97
CA GLU A 62 -13.33 -8.44 -9.21
C GLU A 62 -14.03 -9.01 -10.45
N ASN A 63 -14.60 -10.21 -10.37
CA ASN A 63 -15.31 -10.83 -11.49
C ASN A 63 -16.63 -10.09 -11.85
N GLU A 64 -17.30 -9.50 -10.87
CA GLU A 64 -18.50 -8.69 -11.08
C GLU A 64 -18.13 -7.32 -11.66
N ALA A 65 -17.07 -6.68 -11.15
CA ALA A 65 -16.52 -5.44 -11.69
C ALA A 65 -16.03 -5.62 -13.14
N ALA A 66 -15.37 -6.74 -13.44
CA ALA A 66 -14.99 -7.12 -14.80
C ALA A 66 -16.21 -7.29 -15.71
N THR A 67 -17.28 -7.93 -15.21
CA THR A 67 -18.54 -8.04 -15.96
C THR A 67 -19.14 -6.66 -16.25
N ALA A 68 -19.12 -5.72 -15.28
CA ALA A 68 -19.55 -4.34 -15.50
C ALA A 68 -18.72 -3.65 -16.58
N ALA A 69 -17.39 -3.76 -16.50
CA ALA A 69 -16.48 -3.17 -17.48
C ALA A 69 -16.69 -3.75 -18.90
N GLU A 70 -16.85 -5.07 -19.03
CA GLU A 70 -17.15 -5.74 -20.30
C GLU A 70 -18.43 -5.22 -20.96
N ASN A 71 -19.43 -4.86 -20.15
CA ASN A 71 -20.70 -4.33 -20.61
C ASN A 71 -20.75 -2.79 -20.66
N GLY A 72 -19.62 -2.11 -20.40
CA GLY A 72 -19.53 -0.65 -20.40
C GLY A 72 -20.32 0.04 -19.28
N VAL A 73 -20.59 -0.67 -18.18
CA VAL A 73 -21.27 -0.12 -17.01
C VAL A 73 -20.25 0.47 -16.05
N GLU A 74 -20.05 1.80 -16.13
CA GLU A 74 -19.35 2.54 -15.07
C GLU A 74 -20.30 2.82 -13.90
N TYR A 75 -19.77 2.88 -12.69
CA TYR A 75 -20.55 3.09 -11.49
C TYR A 75 -19.89 4.01 -10.47
N TYR A 76 -20.70 4.64 -9.63
CA TYR A 76 -20.27 5.17 -8.34
C TYR A 76 -20.47 4.11 -7.28
N GLU A 77 -19.50 3.94 -6.40
CA GLU A 77 -19.63 3.13 -5.19
C GLU A 77 -19.79 4.08 -4.00
N PHE A 78 -20.92 3.98 -3.30
CA PHE A 78 -21.18 4.80 -2.12
C PHE A 78 -21.43 3.90 -0.92
N LEU A 79 -20.56 4.02 0.09
CA LEU A 79 -20.87 3.51 1.42
C LEU A 79 -22.00 4.36 2.00
N VAL A 80 -23.07 3.72 2.49
CA VAL A 80 -24.28 4.38 2.99
C VAL A 80 -24.63 4.00 4.43
N GLY A 81 -23.90 3.06 5.03
CA GLY A 81 -24.10 2.66 6.42
C GLY A 81 -23.21 1.48 6.80
N LEU A 82 -23.30 1.09 8.05
CA LEU A 82 -22.65 -0.08 8.60
C LEU A 82 -23.68 -0.93 9.32
N ASP A 83 -23.55 -2.25 9.20
CA ASP A 83 -24.34 -3.22 9.93
C ASP A 83 -23.44 -4.02 10.87
N GLY A 84 -23.96 -4.33 12.05
CA GLY A 84 -23.27 -5.11 13.07
C GLY A 84 -24.25 -5.97 13.83
N LEU A 85 -23.96 -7.25 13.99
CA LEU A 85 -24.76 -8.20 14.74
C LEU A 85 -24.17 -8.43 16.11
N SER A 86 -25.00 -8.34 17.14
CA SER A 86 -24.61 -8.55 18.52
C SER A 86 -24.99 -9.96 18.97
N VAL A 87 -24.08 -10.65 19.66
CA VAL A 87 -24.40 -11.87 20.42
C VAL A 87 -24.41 -11.53 21.90
N MET A 88 -25.45 -11.99 22.59
CA MET A 88 -25.84 -11.43 23.88
C MET A 88 -26.38 -12.51 24.81
N VAL A 89 -26.17 -12.28 26.10
CA VAL A 89 -26.66 -13.12 27.19
C VAL A 89 -27.31 -12.26 28.26
N ASN A 90 -27.93 -12.92 29.23
CA ASN A 90 -28.43 -12.27 30.43
C ASN A 90 -27.30 -11.55 31.20
N PRO A 91 -27.51 -10.35 31.77
CA PRO A 91 -26.52 -9.66 32.61
C PRO A 91 -26.00 -10.46 33.80
N GLN A 92 -26.76 -11.47 34.25
CA GLN A 92 -26.38 -12.35 35.36
C GLN A 92 -25.52 -13.54 34.91
N ASN A 93 -25.19 -13.65 33.62
CA ASN A 93 -24.24 -14.63 33.11
C ASN A 93 -22.81 -14.17 33.45
N ASP A 94 -22.13 -14.95 34.28
CA ASP A 94 -20.82 -14.66 34.88
C ASP A 94 -19.69 -15.58 34.40
N PHE A 95 -19.92 -16.39 33.36
CA PHE A 95 -18.97 -17.41 32.91
C PHE A 95 -18.56 -17.31 31.45
N VAL A 96 -19.34 -16.64 30.60
CA VAL A 96 -18.96 -16.37 29.20
C VAL A 96 -18.87 -14.87 28.95
N ASP A 97 -17.72 -14.44 28.45
CA ASP A 97 -17.45 -13.06 27.99
C ASP A 97 -17.15 -13.03 26.49
N CYS A 98 -16.73 -14.17 25.91
CA CYS A 98 -16.37 -14.30 24.52
C CYS A 98 -16.79 -15.66 23.96
N MET A 99 -17.20 -15.70 22.69
CA MET A 99 -17.48 -16.93 21.95
C MET A 99 -16.77 -16.93 20.61
N THR A 100 -16.29 -18.11 20.20
CA THR A 100 -15.75 -18.26 18.85
C THR A 100 -16.85 -18.44 17.82
N VAL A 101 -16.59 -18.09 16.55
CA VAL A 101 -17.52 -18.37 15.44
C VAL A 101 -17.81 -19.87 15.34
N ASP A 102 -16.82 -20.73 15.58
CA ASP A 102 -17.00 -22.19 15.63
C ASP A 102 -17.98 -22.63 16.73
N GLN A 103 -17.91 -22.02 17.92
CA GLN A 103 -18.87 -22.32 19.00
C GLN A 103 -20.29 -21.86 18.62
N LEU A 104 -20.42 -20.71 17.97
CA LEU A 104 -21.70 -20.24 17.45
C LEU A 104 -22.23 -21.19 16.36
N ASN A 105 -21.38 -21.66 15.44
CA ASN A 105 -21.73 -22.66 14.43
C ASN A 105 -22.21 -23.96 15.07
N MET A 106 -21.45 -24.50 16.03
CA MET A 106 -21.82 -25.70 16.77
C MET A 106 -23.19 -25.57 17.43
N LEU A 107 -23.51 -24.39 17.96
CA LEU A 107 -24.76 -24.10 18.64
C LEU A 107 -25.94 -23.91 17.67
N TRP A 108 -25.75 -23.17 16.57
CA TRP A 108 -26.81 -22.67 15.71
C TRP A 108 -27.05 -23.46 14.43
N LYS A 109 -26.11 -24.31 13.99
CA LYS A 109 -26.29 -25.12 12.79
C LYS A 109 -27.49 -26.06 12.87
N PRO A 110 -28.05 -26.49 11.72
CA PRO A 110 -29.11 -27.50 11.69
C PRO A 110 -28.71 -28.77 12.44
N GLU A 111 -29.70 -29.40 13.08
CA GLU A 111 -29.53 -30.67 13.81
C GLU A 111 -28.50 -30.61 14.95
N SER A 112 -28.13 -29.41 15.43
CA SER A 112 -27.24 -29.26 16.58
C SER A 112 -27.76 -30.04 17.78
N THR A 113 -26.88 -30.87 18.37
CA THR A 113 -27.14 -31.64 19.58
C THR A 113 -26.74 -30.87 20.85
N ILE A 114 -26.21 -29.65 20.70
CA ILE A 114 -25.81 -28.78 21.81
C ILE A 114 -27.08 -28.30 22.51
N THR A 115 -27.19 -28.63 23.80
CA THR A 115 -28.33 -28.24 24.63
C THR A 115 -27.91 -27.56 25.92
N LYS A 116 -26.63 -27.63 26.29
CA LYS A 116 -26.08 -27.06 27.52
C LYS A 116 -24.79 -26.29 27.28
N TRP A 117 -24.50 -25.32 28.15
CA TRP A 117 -23.28 -24.51 28.07
C TRP A 117 -22.01 -25.36 28.14
N SER A 118 -22.01 -26.39 28.99
CA SER A 118 -20.91 -27.35 29.10
C SER A 118 -20.65 -28.19 27.84
N ASP A 119 -21.60 -28.26 26.90
CA ASP A 119 -21.42 -28.98 25.64
C ASP A 119 -20.54 -28.18 24.66
N LEU A 120 -20.45 -26.85 24.82
CA LEU A 120 -19.60 -25.96 24.01
C LEU A 120 -18.20 -25.82 24.61
N ASP A 121 -18.13 -25.71 25.94
CA ASP A 121 -16.87 -25.67 26.68
C ASP A 121 -17.06 -26.39 28.02
N SER A 122 -16.26 -27.43 28.27
CA SER A 122 -16.35 -28.24 29.49
C SER A 122 -16.08 -27.46 30.80
N SER A 123 -15.49 -26.26 30.71
CA SER A 123 -15.30 -25.35 31.85
C SER A 123 -16.54 -24.54 32.20
N TRP A 124 -17.51 -24.44 31.28
CA TRP A 124 -18.78 -23.75 31.48
C TRP A 124 -19.79 -24.63 32.23
N PRO A 125 -20.78 -24.04 32.92
CA PRO A 125 -21.69 -24.78 33.77
C PRO A 125 -22.61 -25.75 33.00
N ASP A 126 -22.95 -26.88 33.62
CA ASP A 126 -23.91 -27.88 33.11
C ASP A 126 -25.36 -27.37 33.18
N ARG A 127 -25.66 -26.27 32.47
CA ARG A 127 -26.96 -25.59 32.43
C ARG A 127 -27.49 -25.59 31.01
N LYS A 128 -28.79 -25.82 30.86
CA LYS A 128 -29.48 -25.75 29.56
C LYS A 128 -29.33 -24.36 28.94
N ILE A 129 -29.03 -24.27 27.65
CA ILE A 129 -29.06 -23.03 26.86
C ILE A 129 -30.48 -22.82 26.31
N ASN A 130 -31.02 -21.62 26.46
CA ASN A 130 -32.26 -21.23 25.80
C ASN A 130 -31.93 -20.18 24.72
N LEU A 131 -32.31 -20.45 23.47
CA LEU A 131 -31.91 -19.64 22.33
C LEU A 131 -33.01 -18.66 21.93
N TYR A 132 -32.60 -17.43 21.59
CA TYR A 132 -33.45 -16.34 21.12
C TYR A 132 -32.81 -15.71 19.89
N GLY A 133 -33.58 -15.38 18.87
CA GLY A 133 -33.04 -14.74 17.68
C GLY A 133 -34.13 -14.24 16.73
N PRO A 134 -33.74 -13.52 15.66
CA PRO A 134 -34.68 -13.02 14.67
C PRO A 134 -35.38 -14.18 13.96
N GLY A 135 -36.59 -13.96 13.46
CA GLY A 135 -37.29 -14.99 12.69
C GLY A 135 -36.73 -15.16 11.28
N THR A 136 -37.24 -16.17 10.55
CA THR A 136 -36.71 -16.57 9.24
C THR A 136 -36.97 -15.56 8.13
N ASP A 137 -37.77 -14.53 8.40
CA ASP A 137 -38.06 -13.46 7.45
C ASP A 137 -37.13 -12.25 7.68
N SER A 138 -36.24 -12.31 8.67
CA SER A 138 -35.28 -11.25 9.03
C SER A 138 -33.99 -11.31 8.21
N GLY A 139 -33.54 -10.16 7.68
CA GLY A 139 -32.21 -10.05 7.06
C GLY A 139 -31.05 -10.31 8.03
N THR A 140 -31.25 -10.06 9.32
CA THR A 140 -30.30 -10.39 10.40
C THR A 140 -30.15 -11.91 10.56
N PHE A 141 -31.25 -12.66 10.41
CA PHE A 141 -31.23 -14.12 10.43
C PHE A 141 -30.47 -14.67 9.20
N ASP A 142 -30.77 -14.15 8.01
CA ASP A 142 -30.09 -14.55 6.77
C ASP A 142 -28.57 -14.35 6.89
N TYR A 143 -28.13 -13.18 7.37
CA TYR A 143 -26.72 -12.88 7.48
C TYR A 143 -26.00 -13.68 8.56
N PHE A 144 -26.58 -13.78 9.76
CA PHE A 144 -25.98 -14.58 10.82
C PHE A 144 -25.78 -16.03 10.37
N THR A 145 -26.76 -16.61 9.68
CA THR A 145 -26.67 -18.00 9.22
C THR A 145 -25.69 -18.17 8.06
N GLU A 146 -25.57 -17.20 7.16
CA GLU A 146 -24.54 -17.21 6.12
C GLU A 146 -23.14 -17.19 6.72
N GLU A 147 -22.85 -16.25 7.62
CA GLU A 147 -21.49 -16.08 8.17
C GLU A 147 -21.13 -17.15 9.20
N VAL A 148 -22.08 -17.55 10.06
CA VAL A 148 -21.81 -18.50 11.13
C VAL A 148 -22.01 -19.94 10.68
N ASN A 149 -23.06 -20.22 9.89
CA ASN A 149 -23.41 -21.58 9.48
C ASN A 149 -22.99 -21.93 8.04
N GLY A 150 -22.52 -20.95 7.27
CA GLY A 150 -21.97 -21.11 5.92
C GLY A 150 -22.98 -20.94 4.79
N GLU A 151 -24.28 -20.82 5.09
CA GLU A 151 -25.33 -20.59 4.10
C GLU A 151 -26.52 -19.86 4.73
N ALA A 152 -27.09 -18.88 4.01
CA ALA A 152 -28.26 -18.16 4.49
C ALA A 152 -29.45 -19.11 4.75
N LYS A 153 -30.21 -18.82 5.80
CA LYS A 153 -31.34 -19.62 6.31
C LYS A 153 -30.98 -20.98 6.89
N LEU A 154 -29.69 -21.31 6.95
CA LEU A 154 -29.21 -22.57 7.50
C LEU A 154 -29.10 -22.47 9.01
N SER A 155 -30.18 -22.76 9.75
CA SER A 155 -30.19 -22.76 11.22
C SER A 155 -30.98 -23.93 11.78
N ARG A 156 -30.70 -24.30 13.03
CA ARG A 156 -31.66 -25.05 13.87
C ARG A 156 -32.97 -24.27 13.99
N ALA A 157 -34.09 -25.00 14.13
CA ALA A 157 -35.43 -24.43 14.21
C ALA A 157 -35.98 -24.35 15.65
N ASP A 158 -35.31 -24.95 16.62
CA ASP A 158 -35.74 -25.06 18.02
C ASP A 158 -35.19 -23.92 18.90
N TYR A 159 -35.48 -22.68 18.51
CA TYR A 159 -35.20 -21.47 19.28
C TYR A 159 -36.44 -20.57 19.36
N THR A 160 -36.43 -19.57 20.24
CA THR A 160 -37.48 -18.56 20.31
C THR A 160 -37.22 -17.50 19.25
N ALA A 161 -37.89 -17.64 18.11
CA ALA A 161 -37.86 -16.68 17.02
C ALA A 161 -38.81 -15.50 17.27
N SER A 162 -38.38 -14.29 16.95
CA SER A 162 -39.26 -13.12 16.91
C SER A 162 -38.75 -12.09 15.90
N GLU A 163 -39.69 -11.44 15.20
CA GLU A 163 -39.38 -10.26 14.37
C GLU A 163 -39.40 -8.95 15.17
N ASP A 164 -39.69 -9.01 16.48
CA ASP A 164 -39.68 -7.85 17.38
C ASP A 164 -38.50 -7.95 18.34
N ASP A 165 -37.50 -7.10 18.14
CA ASP A 165 -36.29 -7.07 18.98
C ASP A 165 -36.61 -6.82 20.45
N ASN A 166 -37.70 -6.13 20.81
CA ASN A 166 -38.09 -5.95 22.20
C ASN A 166 -38.51 -7.28 22.85
N VAL A 167 -39.11 -8.19 22.08
CA VAL A 167 -39.43 -9.54 22.55
C VAL A 167 -38.14 -10.33 22.79
N LEU A 168 -37.14 -10.18 21.91
CA LEU A 168 -35.82 -10.81 22.08
C LEU A 168 -35.08 -10.25 23.31
N VAL A 169 -35.06 -8.92 23.48
CA VAL A 169 -34.53 -8.23 24.66
C VAL A 169 -35.18 -8.75 25.95
N GLN A 170 -36.51 -8.84 25.99
CA GLN A 170 -37.25 -9.34 27.15
C GLN A 170 -36.96 -10.82 27.42
N GLY A 171 -36.88 -11.65 26.37
CA GLY A 171 -36.54 -13.06 26.48
C GLY A 171 -35.16 -13.28 27.08
N ILE A 172 -34.15 -12.61 26.53
CA ILE A 172 -32.75 -12.75 26.97
C ILE A 172 -32.55 -12.16 28.38
N SER A 173 -33.08 -10.97 28.65
CA SER A 173 -32.94 -10.31 29.96
C SER A 173 -33.73 -11.01 31.08
N GLY A 174 -34.81 -11.74 30.74
CA GLY A 174 -35.62 -12.50 31.69
C GLY A 174 -35.08 -13.90 32.02
N ASP A 175 -34.19 -14.45 31.19
CA ASP A 175 -33.73 -15.83 31.29
C ASP A 175 -32.20 -15.90 31.51
N ARG A 176 -31.80 -16.32 32.71
CA ARG A 176 -30.38 -16.41 33.13
C ARG A 176 -29.53 -17.34 32.27
N ASN A 177 -30.14 -18.26 31.52
CA ASN A 177 -29.40 -19.18 30.65
C ASN A 177 -29.60 -18.85 29.16
N ALA A 178 -30.13 -17.67 28.84
CA ALA A 178 -30.35 -17.26 27.47
C ALA A 178 -29.03 -16.94 26.75
N LEU A 179 -29.00 -17.30 25.48
CA LEU A 179 -28.14 -16.72 24.46
C LEU A 179 -29.03 -16.26 23.31
N GLY A 180 -28.78 -15.08 22.78
CA GLY A 180 -29.41 -14.67 21.54
C GLY A 180 -28.55 -13.73 20.73
N TYR A 181 -29.01 -13.43 19.52
CA TYR A 181 -28.39 -12.46 18.64
C TYR A 181 -29.43 -11.57 17.98
N PHE A 182 -29.06 -10.33 17.66
CA PHE A 182 -29.82 -9.39 16.82
C PHE A 182 -28.95 -8.16 16.49
N GLY A 183 -29.49 -7.19 15.75
CA GLY A 183 -28.74 -6.02 15.29
C GLY A 183 -28.21 -5.13 16.43
N PHE A 184 -27.00 -4.58 16.26
CA PHE A 184 -26.29 -3.78 17.26
C PHE A 184 -27.03 -2.51 17.66
N ALA A 185 -27.72 -1.83 16.74
CA ALA A 185 -28.48 -0.62 17.06
C ALA A 185 -29.56 -0.88 18.13
N TYR A 186 -30.25 -2.03 18.03
CA TYR A 186 -31.25 -2.44 19.01
C TYR A 186 -30.65 -2.85 20.36
N TYR A 187 -29.42 -3.40 20.35
CA TYR A 187 -28.67 -3.62 21.58
C TYR A 187 -28.30 -2.28 22.23
N ALA A 188 -27.77 -1.33 21.46
CA ALA A 188 -27.27 -0.06 21.97
C ALA A 188 -28.31 0.71 22.80
N VAL A 189 -29.58 0.69 22.37
CA VAL A 189 -30.69 1.32 23.10
C VAL A 189 -31.21 0.50 24.30
N SER A 190 -30.77 -0.74 24.45
CA SER A 190 -31.14 -1.68 25.53
C SER A 190 -29.92 -2.22 26.30
N ALA A 191 -28.78 -1.54 26.22
CA ALA A 191 -27.50 -2.03 26.75
C ALA A 191 -27.51 -2.23 28.27
N ASP A 192 -28.40 -1.55 29.00
CA ASP A 192 -28.58 -1.69 30.44
C ASP A 192 -29.24 -3.03 30.85
N LYS A 193 -29.90 -3.71 29.91
CA LYS A 193 -30.68 -4.94 30.18
C LYS A 193 -29.97 -6.22 29.77
N LEU A 194 -28.87 -6.12 29.03
CA LEU A 194 -28.26 -7.23 28.32
C LEU A 194 -26.74 -7.18 28.46
N LYS A 195 -26.10 -8.35 28.52
CA LYS A 195 -24.65 -8.46 28.47
C LYS A 195 -24.25 -8.86 27.06
N LEU A 196 -23.44 -8.03 26.43
CA LEU A 196 -22.84 -8.28 25.13
C LEU A 196 -21.71 -9.31 25.28
N LEU A 197 -21.55 -10.17 24.27
CA LEU A 197 -20.42 -11.08 24.17
C LEU A 197 -19.47 -10.62 23.07
N ASP A 198 -18.17 -10.76 23.32
CA ASP A 198 -17.13 -10.58 22.32
C ASP A 198 -17.11 -11.79 21.37
N ILE A 199 -16.70 -11.58 20.13
CA ILE A 199 -16.61 -12.64 19.12
C ILE A 199 -15.16 -12.87 18.71
N ASP A 200 -14.76 -14.13 18.68
CA ASP A 200 -13.44 -14.56 18.21
C ASP A 200 -13.56 -15.33 16.89
N ASN A 201 -12.94 -14.79 15.85
CA ASN A 201 -12.86 -15.41 14.53
C ASN A 201 -11.46 -15.99 14.22
N GLY A 202 -10.74 -16.43 15.25
CA GLY A 202 -9.40 -17.02 15.17
C GLY A 202 -8.25 -16.06 15.51
N ASN A 203 -8.54 -14.79 15.78
CA ASN A 203 -7.56 -13.73 16.08
C ASN A 203 -7.76 -13.10 17.46
N GLY A 204 -8.55 -13.74 18.33
CA GLY A 204 -8.90 -13.24 19.65
C GLY A 204 -10.26 -12.55 19.68
N CYS A 205 -10.73 -12.32 20.89
CA CYS A 205 -12.06 -11.77 21.17
C CYS A 205 -12.13 -10.27 20.84
N VAL A 206 -13.10 -9.90 20.01
CA VAL A 206 -13.40 -8.51 19.65
C VAL A 206 -14.80 -8.15 20.12
N ALA A 207 -14.92 -7.09 20.91
CA ALA A 207 -16.20 -6.56 21.35
C ALA A 207 -16.95 -5.88 20.18
N PRO A 208 -18.28 -6.05 20.05
CA PRO A 208 -19.07 -5.24 19.14
C PRO A 208 -19.19 -3.81 19.69
N THR A 209 -18.64 -2.84 18.97
CA THR A 209 -18.73 -1.41 19.26
C THR A 209 -18.88 -0.64 17.95
N ILE A 210 -19.29 0.62 18.01
CA ILE A 210 -19.32 1.48 16.81
C ILE A 210 -17.94 1.51 16.13
N GLU A 211 -16.86 1.59 16.92
CA GLU A 211 -15.49 1.64 16.40
C GLU A 211 -15.06 0.31 15.75
N THR A 212 -15.31 -0.82 16.41
CA THR A 212 -14.91 -2.13 15.90
C THR A 212 -15.77 -2.59 14.72
N ILE A 213 -17.05 -2.20 14.67
CA ILE A 213 -17.95 -2.39 13.51
C ILE A 213 -17.50 -1.50 12.34
N ALA A 214 -17.20 -0.22 12.58
CA ALA A 214 -16.80 0.71 11.52
C ALA A 214 -15.44 0.39 10.91
N SER A 215 -14.50 -0.11 11.72
CA SER A 215 -13.18 -0.55 11.26
C SER A 215 -13.18 -1.92 10.57
N GLY A 216 -14.29 -2.66 10.63
CA GLY A 216 -14.36 -4.05 10.17
C GLY A 216 -13.58 -5.06 11.03
N THR A 217 -13.04 -4.62 12.17
CA THR A 217 -12.30 -5.51 13.09
C THR A 217 -13.22 -6.47 13.84
N TYR A 218 -14.49 -6.12 14.01
CA TYR A 218 -15.53 -7.01 14.53
C TYR A 218 -16.05 -7.98 13.45
N SER A 219 -15.20 -8.88 12.99
CA SER A 219 -15.49 -9.85 11.92
C SER A 219 -15.88 -11.23 12.49
N PRO A 220 -16.76 -12.01 11.82
CA PRO A 220 -17.48 -11.71 10.58
C PRO A 220 -18.82 -11.01 10.80
N LEU A 221 -19.18 -10.66 12.04
CA LEU A 221 -20.52 -10.13 12.37
C LEU A 221 -20.64 -8.60 12.20
N SER A 222 -19.80 -7.98 11.38
CA SER A 222 -19.99 -6.62 10.86
C SER A 222 -19.75 -6.57 9.37
N ARG A 223 -20.46 -5.65 8.70
CA ARG A 223 -20.33 -5.45 7.26
C ARG A 223 -20.62 -4.02 6.83
N PRO A 224 -19.92 -3.55 5.78
CA PRO A 224 -20.26 -2.31 5.11
C PRO A 224 -21.52 -2.44 4.25
N LEU A 225 -22.33 -1.37 4.19
CA LEU A 225 -23.52 -1.26 3.36
C LEU A 225 -23.29 -0.23 2.27
N PHE A 226 -23.48 -0.63 1.02
CA PHE A 226 -23.21 0.16 -0.17
C PHE A 226 -24.43 0.27 -1.07
N ILE A 227 -24.48 1.37 -1.83
CA ILE A 227 -25.20 1.43 -3.10
C ILE A 227 -24.20 1.63 -4.24
N TYR A 228 -24.41 0.94 -5.34
CA TYR A 228 -23.67 1.11 -6.59
C TYR A 228 -24.56 1.77 -7.61
N VAL A 229 -24.21 2.96 -8.08
CA VAL A 229 -25.06 3.78 -8.94
C VAL A 229 -24.49 3.81 -10.35
N ASN A 230 -25.28 3.47 -11.37
CA ASN A 230 -24.83 3.57 -12.75
C ASN A 230 -24.47 5.02 -13.11
N LYS A 231 -23.18 5.26 -13.38
CA LYS A 231 -22.60 6.60 -13.49
C LYS A 231 -23.12 7.36 -14.69
N GLU A 232 -23.17 6.71 -15.86
CA GLU A 232 -23.72 7.31 -17.07
C GLU A 232 -25.18 7.72 -16.87
N ARG A 233 -26.00 6.82 -16.30
CA ARG A 233 -27.41 7.09 -16.05
C ARG A 233 -27.59 8.21 -15.03
N ALA A 234 -26.82 8.24 -13.95
CA ALA A 234 -26.88 9.32 -12.97
C ALA A 234 -26.48 10.68 -13.57
N GLN A 235 -25.61 10.71 -14.59
CA GLN A 235 -25.28 11.95 -15.30
C GLN A 235 -26.37 12.38 -16.29
N GLN A 236 -27.06 11.43 -16.93
CA GLN A 236 -28.05 11.72 -17.97
C GLN A 236 -29.49 11.86 -17.45
N ARG A 237 -29.82 11.22 -16.33
CA ARG A 237 -31.18 11.10 -15.81
C ARG A 237 -31.32 11.90 -14.53
N ALA A 238 -31.98 13.06 -14.63
CA ALA A 238 -32.15 13.98 -13.52
C ALA A 238 -32.92 13.34 -12.34
N GLU A 239 -33.89 12.47 -12.60
CA GLU A 239 -34.63 11.79 -11.54
C GLU A 239 -33.77 10.80 -10.74
N LEU A 240 -32.88 10.05 -11.40
CA LEU A 240 -31.94 9.15 -10.73
C LEU A 240 -30.93 9.95 -9.90
N ARG A 241 -30.36 11.01 -10.50
CA ARG A 241 -29.45 11.90 -9.78
C ARG A 241 -30.09 12.50 -8.53
N SER A 242 -31.31 13.03 -8.66
CA SER A 242 -32.04 13.63 -7.54
C SER A 242 -32.35 12.61 -6.44
N PHE A 243 -32.63 11.36 -6.81
CA PHE A 243 -32.84 10.28 -5.84
C PHE A 243 -31.55 9.96 -5.08
N VAL A 244 -30.41 9.88 -5.75
CA VAL A 244 -29.11 9.62 -5.09
C VAL A 244 -28.67 10.81 -4.23
N GLU A 245 -28.90 12.05 -4.69
CA GLU A 245 -28.69 13.26 -3.87
C GLU A 245 -29.55 13.21 -2.60
N PHE A 246 -30.84 12.89 -2.73
CA PHE A 246 -31.75 12.72 -1.60
C PHE A 246 -31.34 11.56 -0.67
N TYR A 247 -30.86 10.45 -1.23
CA TYR A 247 -30.32 9.32 -0.47
C TYR A 247 -29.18 9.80 0.42
N MET A 248 -28.22 10.57 -0.12
CA MET A 248 -27.10 11.05 0.69
C MET A 248 -27.50 12.12 1.70
N GLU A 249 -28.46 12.99 1.36
CA GLU A 249 -28.95 14.03 2.28
C GLU A 249 -29.68 13.44 3.51
N ASN A 250 -30.39 12.32 3.34
CA ASN A 250 -31.25 11.73 4.37
C ASN A 250 -30.74 10.37 4.88
N GLY A 251 -29.69 9.83 4.28
CA GLY A 251 -29.23 8.46 4.49
C GLY A 251 -28.81 8.17 5.93
N ALA A 252 -28.21 9.14 6.63
CA ALA A 252 -27.84 8.97 8.03
C ALA A 252 -29.08 8.71 8.91
N GLN A 253 -30.09 9.58 8.79
CA GLN A 253 -31.32 9.46 9.57
C GLN A 253 -32.06 8.16 9.21
N LEU A 254 -32.19 7.87 7.92
CA LEU A 254 -32.96 6.72 7.46
C LEU A 254 -32.25 5.39 7.77
N ALA A 255 -30.92 5.34 7.72
CA ALA A 255 -30.15 4.18 8.16
C ALA A 255 -30.36 3.91 9.66
N GLU A 256 -30.35 4.95 10.49
CA GLU A 256 -30.63 4.82 11.93
C GLU A 256 -32.08 4.37 12.19
N GLU A 257 -33.05 4.95 11.48
CA GLU A 257 -34.48 4.61 11.62
C GLU A 257 -34.78 3.13 11.30
N VAL A 258 -34.07 2.55 10.32
CA VAL A 258 -34.21 1.13 9.97
C VAL A 258 -33.27 0.21 10.77
N GLY A 259 -32.49 0.75 11.72
CA GLY A 259 -31.71 -0.01 12.69
C GLY A 259 -30.26 -0.31 12.31
N TYR A 260 -29.68 0.43 11.36
CA TYR A 260 -28.25 0.37 11.02
C TYR A 260 -27.45 1.47 11.71
N VAL A 261 -26.12 1.33 11.70
CA VAL A 261 -25.21 2.36 12.19
C VAL A 261 -24.98 3.36 11.04
N PRO A 262 -25.43 4.63 11.18
CA PRO A 262 -25.22 5.62 10.15
C PRO A 262 -23.74 6.00 10.02
N LEU A 263 -23.33 6.39 8.82
CA LEU A 263 -22.02 7.03 8.66
C LEU A 263 -22.03 8.42 9.30
N PRO A 264 -20.86 8.99 9.63
CA PRO A 264 -20.77 10.41 9.92
C PRO A 264 -21.34 11.25 8.77
N GLN A 265 -22.02 12.36 9.07
CA GLN A 265 -22.64 13.24 8.06
C GLN A 265 -21.66 13.66 6.95
N ALA A 266 -20.39 13.82 7.29
CA ALA A 266 -19.35 14.18 6.33
C ALA A 266 -19.10 13.10 5.26
N SER A 267 -19.26 11.81 5.59
CA SER A 267 -19.16 10.73 4.60
C SER A 267 -20.26 10.84 3.54
N TYR A 268 -21.48 11.19 3.95
CA TYR A 268 -22.56 11.46 2.99
C TYR A 268 -22.29 12.74 2.16
N GLN A 269 -21.69 13.77 2.75
CA GLN A 269 -21.26 14.97 2.01
C GLN A 269 -20.14 14.65 1.00
N GLN A 270 -19.22 13.75 1.34
CA GLN A 270 -18.20 13.26 0.42
C GLN A 270 -18.82 12.48 -0.75
N ASN A 271 -19.81 11.63 -0.49
CA ASN A 271 -20.55 10.94 -1.55
C ASN A 271 -21.28 11.95 -2.48
N LEU A 272 -21.90 13.00 -1.92
CA LEU A 272 -22.51 14.08 -2.69
C LEU A 272 -21.50 14.84 -3.56
N ALA A 273 -20.32 15.11 -3.01
CA ALA A 273 -19.22 15.75 -3.72
C ALA A 273 -18.79 14.91 -4.94
N VAL A 274 -18.55 13.61 -4.74
CA VAL A 274 -18.21 12.66 -5.80
C VAL A 274 -19.30 12.62 -6.88
N LEU A 275 -20.57 12.55 -6.49
CA LEU A 275 -21.71 12.59 -7.41
C LEU A 275 -21.79 13.89 -8.23
N SER A 276 -21.39 15.01 -7.61
CA SER A 276 -21.45 16.34 -8.24
C SER A 276 -20.34 16.61 -9.26
N GLY A 277 -19.29 15.79 -9.30
CA GLY A 277 -18.11 16.01 -10.13
C GLY A 277 -17.23 17.16 -9.66
N GLN A 278 -17.46 17.69 -8.44
CA GLN A 278 -16.49 18.54 -7.78
C GLN A 278 -15.29 17.69 -7.40
N GLN A 279 -14.09 18.07 -7.86
CA GLN A 279 -12.86 17.62 -7.23
C GLN A 279 -12.85 18.16 -5.81
N VAL A 280 -13.38 17.37 -4.88
CA VAL A 280 -13.24 17.63 -3.46
C VAL A 280 -11.99 16.89 -3.05
N MET A 281 -10.93 17.66 -2.84
CA MET A 281 -9.82 17.31 -1.96
C MET A 281 -10.44 16.71 -0.70
N MET A 282 -10.01 15.51 -0.29
CA MET A 282 -10.54 14.84 0.89
C MET A 282 -10.43 15.77 2.10
N GLU A 283 -11.52 16.43 2.49
CA GLU A 283 -11.67 16.94 3.85
C GLU A 283 -12.34 15.84 4.67
N ALA A 284 -11.53 15.24 5.53
CA ALA A 284 -11.94 14.19 6.46
C ALA A 284 -13.14 14.64 7.32
N GLY A 285 -14.04 13.70 7.57
CA GLY A 285 -15.20 13.90 8.43
C GLY A 285 -14.87 14.27 9.87
N PRO A 286 -15.88 14.43 10.77
CA PRO A 286 -15.63 14.85 12.14
C PRO A 286 -14.64 13.89 12.81
N LYS A 287 -13.42 14.39 12.98
CA LYS A 287 -12.28 13.65 13.53
C LYS A 287 -12.59 13.31 14.98
N VAL A 288 -12.66 12.02 15.30
CA VAL A 288 -12.57 11.56 16.68
C VAL A 288 -11.31 12.18 17.26
N ALA A 289 -11.41 12.86 18.40
CA ALA A 289 -10.26 13.47 19.04
C ALA A 289 -9.31 12.35 19.51
N LEU A 290 -8.18 12.20 18.83
CA LEU A 290 -7.18 11.20 19.14
C LEU A 290 -6.17 11.75 20.15
N SER A 291 -5.53 10.85 20.90
CA SER A 291 -4.46 11.21 21.81
C SER A 291 -3.40 10.11 21.87
N GLY A 292 -2.15 10.49 22.12
CA GLY A 292 -1.04 9.55 22.14
C GLY A 292 0.28 10.23 21.81
N THR A 293 1.35 9.45 21.68
CA THR A 293 2.67 9.94 21.26
C THR A 293 3.18 9.11 20.11
N ILE A 294 3.49 9.74 18.98
CA ILE A 294 4.11 9.08 17.83
C ILE A 294 5.60 9.40 17.87
N GLU A 295 6.44 8.37 17.96
CA GLU A 295 7.90 8.50 17.98
C GLU A 295 8.45 8.26 16.58
N ILE A 296 9.08 9.26 15.98
CA ILE A 296 9.67 9.21 14.64
C ILE A 296 11.15 9.57 14.74
N ASP A 297 12.01 8.89 13.98
CA ASP A 297 13.43 9.22 13.90
C ASP A 297 14.01 8.84 12.54
N GLY A 298 15.05 9.52 12.08
CA GLY A 298 15.82 9.04 10.93
C GLY A 298 16.47 10.14 10.12
N SER A 299 16.24 10.11 8.81
CA SER A 299 16.89 10.97 7.82
C SER A 299 16.66 12.46 8.08
N SER A 300 17.74 13.24 8.14
CA SER A 300 17.69 14.71 8.17
C SER A 300 17.07 15.33 6.92
N THR A 301 16.92 14.56 5.86
CA THR A 301 16.28 15.00 4.60
C THR A 301 14.78 14.73 4.58
N VAL A 302 14.31 13.65 5.21
CA VAL A 302 12.86 13.37 5.22
C VAL A 302 12.19 14.09 6.39
N ALA A 303 12.92 14.35 7.47
CA ALA A 303 12.43 15.04 8.66
C ALA A 303 11.68 16.36 8.36
N PRO A 304 12.10 17.25 7.43
CA PRO A 304 11.32 18.44 7.10
C PRO A 304 9.91 18.15 6.58
N ILE A 305 9.72 17.11 5.75
CA ILE A 305 8.38 16.71 5.29
C ILE A 305 7.58 16.22 6.51
N THR A 306 8.17 15.32 7.30
CA THR A 306 7.53 14.73 8.48
C THR A 306 7.17 15.79 9.52
N GLU A 307 8.00 16.81 9.72
CA GLU A 307 7.75 17.94 10.61
C GLU A 307 6.60 18.83 10.11
N ALA A 308 6.55 19.13 8.81
CA ALA A 308 5.44 19.86 8.20
C ALA A 308 4.12 19.09 8.35
N VAL A 309 4.13 17.78 8.06
CA VAL A 309 2.98 16.89 8.28
C VAL A 309 2.58 16.86 9.76
N ALA A 310 3.54 16.76 10.68
CA ALA A 310 3.29 16.75 12.12
C ALA A 310 2.71 18.08 12.62
N GLU A 311 3.12 19.21 12.06
CA GLU A 311 2.58 20.52 12.40
C GLU A 311 1.11 20.65 11.96
N GLU A 312 0.80 20.33 10.70
CA GLU A 312 -0.57 20.40 10.20
C GLU A 312 -1.48 19.37 10.89
N PHE A 313 -1.01 18.14 11.08
CA PHE A 313 -1.76 17.11 11.78
C PHE A 313 -2.10 17.51 13.22
N ARG A 314 -1.19 18.20 13.93
CA ARG A 314 -1.44 18.67 15.30
C ARG A 314 -2.50 19.78 15.38
N LYS A 315 -2.70 20.55 14.31
CA LYS A 315 -3.81 21.52 14.24
C LYS A 315 -5.15 20.80 14.26
N GLU A 316 -5.21 19.61 13.68
CA GLU A 316 -6.41 18.78 13.61
C GLU A 316 -6.57 17.84 14.81
N GLN A 317 -5.46 17.30 15.32
CA GLN A 317 -5.39 16.34 16.42
C GLN A 317 -4.49 16.86 17.55
N PRO A 318 -4.89 17.91 18.28
CA PRO A 318 -4.06 18.55 19.30
C PRO A 318 -3.72 17.64 20.49
N GLY A 319 -4.44 16.52 20.65
CA GLY A 319 -4.16 15.50 21.67
C GLY A 319 -3.02 14.54 21.30
N VAL A 320 -2.57 14.52 20.05
CA VAL A 320 -1.49 13.64 19.57
C VAL A 320 -0.17 14.39 19.54
N LEU A 321 0.82 13.88 20.27
CA LEU A 321 2.17 14.40 20.29
C LEU A 321 3.04 13.64 19.27
N VAL A 322 3.31 14.25 18.13
CA VAL A 322 4.30 13.72 17.17
C VAL A 322 5.68 14.26 17.52
N LYS A 323 6.65 13.37 17.78
CA LYS A 323 8.04 13.70 18.03
C LYS A 323 8.88 13.23 16.85
N VAL A 324 9.52 14.17 16.17
CA VAL A 324 10.41 13.89 15.04
C VAL A 324 11.85 14.08 15.51
N GLY A 325 12.66 13.02 15.39
CA GLY A 325 14.08 13.01 15.69
C GLY A 325 14.93 12.82 14.44
N ILE A 326 16.19 13.22 14.52
CA ILE A 326 17.14 13.13 13.41
C ILE A 326 18.38 12.36 13.88
N SER A 327 18.62 11.20 13.29
CA SER A 327 19.79 10.36 13.54
C SER A 327 20.44 9.81 12.27
N GLY A 328 19.94 10.23 11.10
CA GLY A 328 20.27 9.69 9.78
C GLY A 328 19.51 8.39 9.49
N SER A 329 19.33 8.04 8.22
CA SER A 329 18.52 6.86 7.82
C SER A 329 18.97 5.57 8.52
N GLY A 330 20.28 5.31 8.59
CA GLY A 330 20.82 4.13 9.29
C GLY A 330 20.70 4.21 10.82
N GLY A 331 20.72 5.40 11.41
CA GLY A 331 20.44 5.59 12.84
C GLY A 331 18.96 5.33 13.15
N GLY A 332 18.07 5.86 12.31
CA GLY A 332 16.63 5.66 12.38
C GLY A 332 16.26 4.19 12.30
N PHE A 333 16.78 3.47 11.29
CA PHE A 333 16.56 2.03 11.16
C PHE A 333 17.04 1.27 12.40
N LYS A 334 18.22 1.58 12.97
CA LYS A 334 18.72 0.89 14.17
C LYS A 334 17.74 0.98 15.35
N ARG A 335 17.02 2.08 15.48
CA ARG A 335 16.00 2.29 16.52
C ARG A 335 14.67 1.66 16.13
N PHE A 336 14.25 1.82 14.88
CA PHE A 336 13.00 1.28 14.34
C PHE A 336 12.94 -0.25 14.40
N MET A 337 14.02 -0.94 14.00
CA MET A 337 14.08 -2.40 13.92
C MET A 337 14.06 -3.11 15.27
N VAL A 338 14.25 -2.39 16.37
CA VAL A 338 14.08 -2.90 17.74
C VAL A 338 12.82 -2.34 18.41
N GLY A 339 11.97 -1.63 17.65
CA GLY A 339 10.72 -1.06 18.11
C GLY A 339 10.85 0.19 18.98
N GLU A 340 11.98 0.91 18.96
CA GLU A 340 12.07 2.18 19.70
C GLU A 340 11.24 3.31 19.08
N THR A 341 10.99 3.26 17.77
CA THR A 341 10.21 4.26 17.04
C THR A 341 9.03 3.61 16.30
N ASP A 342 8.01 4.41 16.05
CA ASP A 342 6.81 4.05 15.29
C ASP A 342 7.04 4.20 13.78
N VAL A 343 7.83 5.20 13.40
CA VAL A 343 8.19 5.52 12.01
C VAL A 343 9.69 5.73 11.90
N SER A 344 10.29 5.29 10.80
CA SER A 344 11.66 5.65 10.39
C SER A 344 11.64 6.49 9.13
N ASP A 345 12.17 7.70 9.22
CA ASP A 345 12.43 8.58 8.09
C ASP A 345 13.68 8.10 7.33
N ALA A 346 13.61 7.93 6.01
CA ALA A 346 14.72 7.35 5.26
C ALA A 346 14.89 7.96 3.85
N SER A 347 16.10 8.44 3.55
CA SER A 347 16.49 8.98 2.23
C SER A 347 17.09 7.91 1.30
N ARG A 348 16.87 6.64 1.64
CA ARG A 348 17.24 5.44 0.86
C ARG A 348 16.36 4.28 1.29
N ALA A 349 16.27 3.27 0.45
CA ALA A 349 15.62 2.03 0.82
C ALA A 349 16.35 1.34 2.00
N ILE A 350 15.61 0.56 2.79
CA ILE A 350 16.15 -0.30 3.84
C ILE A 350 17.07 -1.36 3.22
N LYS A 351 18.22 -1.61 3.84
CA LYS A 351 19.17 -2.63 3.36
C LYS A 351 18.68 -4.02 3.72
N SER A 352 19.09 -5.05 2.97
CA SER A 352 18.76 -6.45 3.28
C SER A 352 19.17 -6.88 4.70
N SER A 353 20.34 -6.44 5.17
CA SER A 353 20.81 -6.71 6.54
C SER A 353 19.97 -6.00 7.62
N GLU A 354 19.44 -4.82 7.31
CA GLU A 354 18.52 -4.09 8.17
C GLU A 354 17.14 -4.79 8.17
N ALA A 355 16.58 -5.11 7.01
CA ALA A 355 15.33 -5.87 6.89
C ALA A 355 15.40 -7.23 7.62
N ALA A 356 16.54 -7.93 7.54
CA ALA A 356 16.78 -9.16 8.30
C ALA A 356 16.75 -8.91 9.82
N THR A 357 17.38 -7.83 10.29
CA THR A 357 17.35 -7.44 11.71
C THR A 357 15.93 -7.10 12.17
N ALA A 358 15.13 -6.42 11.33
CA ALA A 358 13.72 -6.15 11.63
C ALA A 358 12.93 -7.46 11.78
N ALA A 359 13.09 -8.40 10.85
CA ALA A 359 12.44 -9.70 10.88
C ALA A 359 12.84 -10.55 12.10
N GLU A 360 14.13 -10.56 12.46
CA GLU A 360 14.62 -11.25 13.67
C GLU A 360 13.97 -10.72 14.95
N ASN A 361 13.67 -9.41 14.99
CA ASN A 361 12.99 -8.77 16.12
C ASN A 361 11.46 -8.75 15.98
N GLY A 362 10.89 -9.42 14.98
CA GLY A 362 9.45 -9.48 14.75
C GLY A 362 8.82 -8.17 14.26
N ILE A 363 9.63 -7.22 13.79
CA ILE A 363 9.15 -5.94 13.26
C ILE A 363 8.79 -6.10 11.79
N SER A 364 7.49 -6.07 11.51
CA SER A 364 6.96 -5.88 10.15
C SER A 364 6.68 -4.40 9.89
N TYR A 365 6.82 -3.97 8.64
CA TYR A 365 6.70 -2.57 8.28
C TYR A 365 5.99 -2.36 6.95
N PHE A 366 5.38 -1.20 6.80
CA PHE A 366 5.08 -0.60 5.51
C PHE A 366 6.26 0.24 5.05
N GLU A 367 6.56 0.18 3.77
CA GLU A 367 7.52 1.06 3.10
C GLU A 367 6.72 1.99 2.19
N PHE A 368 6.75 3.29 2.45
CA PHE A 368 6.06 4.27 1.63
C PHE A 368 7.07 5.25 1.06
N LEU A 369 7.16 5.29 -0.28
CA LEU A 369 7.80 6.39 -0.97
C LEU A 369 6.91 7.62 -0.82
N VAL A 370 7.46 8.74 -0.39
CA VAL A 370 6.71 9.97 -0.08
C VAL A 370 7.21 11.20 -0.84
N GLY A 371 8.26 11.07 -1.63
CA GLY A 371 8.80 12.14 -2.45
C GLY A 371 10.12 11.75 -3.09
N VAL A 372 10.65 12.65 -3.90
CA VAL A 372 12.00 12.54 -4.46
C VAL A 372 12.72 13.86 -4.21
N ASP A 373 13.97 13.77 -3.76
CA ASP A 373 14.84 14.93 -3.63
C ASP A 373 15.88 14.90 -4.74
N GLY A 374 16.18 16.07 -5.28
CA GLY A 374 17.22 16.28 -6.26
C GLY A 374 18.09 17.45 -5.84
N LEU A 375 19.39 17.24 -5.79
CA LEU A 375 20.36 18.31 -5.65
C LEU A 375 20.67 18.88 -7.03
N SER A 376 21.27 20.06 -7.06
CA SER A 376 21.65 20.70 -8.30
C SER A 376 22.97 21.39 -8.13
N VAL A 377 23.82 21.29 -9.14
CA VAL A 377 25.08 22.03 -9.22
C VAL A 377 24.92 23.10 -10.27
N MET A 378 25.37 24.31 -9.96
CA MET A 378 25.10 25.47 -10.78
C MET A 378 26.21 26.51 -10.72
N VAL A 379 26.26 27.31 -11.77
CA VAL A 379 27.23 28.38 -11.98
C VAL A 379 26.50 29.64 -12.42
N ASN A 380 27.26 30.72 -12.53
CA ASN A 380 26.76 31.95 -13.13
C ASN A 380 26.30 31.74 -14.58
N PRO A 381 25.20 32.39 -15.04
CA PRO A 381 24.76 32.33 -16.44
C PRO A 381 25.81 32.75 -17.47
N ASP A 382 26.74 33.64 -17.10
CA ASP A 382 27.83 34.08 -17.96
C ASP A 382 28.96 33.04 -18.12
N ASN A 383 28.90 31.90 -17.42
CA ASN A 383 29.87 30.82 -17.57
C ASN A 383 29.60 30.05 -18.88
N ASP A 384 30.53 30.14 -19.81
CA ASP A 384 30.43 29.62 -21.18
C ASP A 384 31.29 28.39 -21.46
N PHE A 385 32.04 27.88 -20.47
CA PHE A 385 33.02 26.81 -20.67
C PHE A 385 32.69 25.50 -19.97
N VAL A 386 31.94 25.51 -18.85
CA VAL A 386 31.50 24.30 -18.16
C VAL A 386 30.01 24.07 -18.39
N ASN A 387 29.66 22.85 -18.83
CA ASN A 387 28.27 22.40 -18.98
C ASN A 387 28.00 21.11 -18.20
N CYS A 388 29.06 20.38 -17.82
CA CYS A 388 28.97 19.12 -17.13
C CYS A 388 30.16 18.94 -16.18
N LEU A 389 29.92 18.32 -15.03
CA LEU A 389 30.95 17.94 -14.07
C LEU A 389 30.84 16.46 -13.71
N MET A 390 31.98 15.79 -13.62
CA MET A 390 32.05 14.44 -13.09
C MET A 390 31.96 14.45 -11.56
N ILE A 391 31.43 13.39 -10.94
CA ILE A 391 31.42 13.23 -9.48
C ILE A 391 32.84 13.33 -8.90
N GLU A 392 33.84 12.79 -9.59
CA GLU A 392 35.24 12.90 -9.18
C GLU A 392 35.74 14.36 -9.20
N GLN A 393 35.27 15.18 -10.14
CA GLN A 393 35.61 16.60 -10.20
C GLN A 393 34.93 17.38 -9.08
N LEU A 394 33.68 17.05 -8.75
CA LEU A 394 32.99 17.60 -7.58
C LEU A 394 33.70 17.19 -6.28
N ASN A 395 34.15 15.93 -6.16
CA ASN A 395 34.97 15.47 -5.04
C ASN A 395 36.26 16.27 -4.92
N MET A 396 36.98 16.46 -6.03
CA MET A 396 38.17 17.30 -6.06
C MET A 396 37.91 18.72 -5.56
N LEU A 397 36.76 19.30 -5.92
CA LEU A 397 36.37 20.65 -5.49
C LEU A 397 36.02 20.73 -4.00
N TRP A 398 35.25 19.77 -3.50
CA TRP A 398 34.52 19.88 -2.24
C TRP A 398 35.08 19.07 -1.08
N LYS A 399 36.00 18.12 -1.33
CA LYS A 399 36.60 17.31 -0.26
C LYS A 399 37.42 18.16 0.72
N PRO A 400 37.62 17.69 1.97
CA PRO A 400 38.49 18.35 2.93
C PRO A 400 39.90 18.58 2.37
N GLU A 401 40.52 19.69 2.77
CA GLU A 401 41.88 20.07 2.38
C GLU A 401 42.11 20.17 0.86
N SER A 402 41.04 20.33 0.06
CA SER A 402 41.17 20.57 -1.38
C SER A 402 42.06 21.78 -1.67
N THR A 403 43.02 21.58 -2.57
CA THR A 403 43.89 22.65 -3.07
C THR A 403 43.37 23.26 -4.38
N ILE A 404 42.21 22.81 -4.87
CA ILE A 404 41.58 23.34 -6.07
C ILE A 404 41.09 24.75 -5.78
N SER A 405 41.61 25.70 -6.54
CA SER A 405 41.27 27.13 -6.40
C SER A 405 40.93 27.80 -7.73
N LYS A 406 41.22 27.13 -8.85
CA LYS A 406 40.98 27.65 -10.20
C LYS A 406 40.30 26.63 -11.11
N TRP A 407 39.55 27.11 -12.09
CA TRP A 407 38.87 26.26 -13.08
C TRP A 407 39.84 25.38 -13.87
N SER A 408 41.03 25.91 -14.20
CA SER A 408 42.10 25.17 -14.86
C SER A 408 42.73 24.05 -14.02
N ASP A 409 42.53 24.06 -12.70
CA ASP A 409 43.02 22.99 -11.81
C ASP A 409 42.17 21.70 -11.94
N ILE A 410 40.91 21.85 -12.40
CA ILE A 410 39.98 20.73 -12.64
C ILE A 410 40.22 20.16 -14.05
N ASP A 411 40.25 21.04 -15.04
CA ASP A 411 40.53 20.71 -16.43
C ASP A 411 41.43 21.79 -17.03
N SER A 412 42.62 21.40 -17.46
CA SER A 412 43.62 22.32 -18.04
C SER A 412 43.17 23.07 -19.30
N SER A 413 42.09 22.62 -19.94
CA SER A 413 41.46 23.31 -21.08
C SER A 413 40.55 24.47 -20.67
N TRP A 414 40.14 24.52 -19.40
CA TRP A 414 39.30 25.58 -18.86
C TRP A 414 40.11 26.83 -18.48
N PRO A 415 39.47 28.00 -18.36
CA PRO A 415 40.18 29.25 -18.06
C PRO A 415 40.96 29.23 -16.74
N ASP A 416 42.14 29.84 -16.72
CA ASP A 416 42.93 30.09 -15.50
C ASP A 416 42.32 31.24 -14.68
N ARG A 417 41.17 30.96 -14.06
CA ARG A 417 40.38 31.88 -13.23
C ARG A 417 40.07 31.23 -11.89
N ASP A 418 40.04 32.04 -10.84
CA ASP A 418 39.66 31.60 -9.50
C ASP A 418 38.23 31.03 -9.49
N ILE A 419 37.95 30.12 -8.55
CA ILE A 419 36.62 29.55 -8.26
C ILE A 419 36.17 30.06 -6.90
N ASN A 420 34.95 30.58 -6.84
CA ASN A 420 34.30 30.92 -5.57
C ASN A 420 33.17 29.93 -5.29
N LEU A 421 33.24 29.24 -4.15
CA LEU A 421 32.30 28.18 -3.80
C LEU A 421 31.16 28.70 -2.92
N TYR A 422 29.94 28.26 -3.23
CA TYR A 422 28.72 28.59 -2.49
C TYR A 422 27.92 27.31 -2.22
N GLY A 423 27.40 27.13 -1.02
CA GLY A 423 26.61 25.94 -0.70
C GLY A 423 25.87 26.04 0.63
N PRO A 424 25.01 25.05 0.94
CA PRO A 424 24.27 25.01 2.18
C PRO A 424 25.22 24.90 3.38
N GLY A 425 24.84 25.41 4.54
CA GLY A 425 25.65 25.29 5.74
C GLY A 425 25.62 23.88 6.35
N THR A 426 26.43 23.67 7.40
CA THR A 426 26.65 22.33 7.99
C THR A 426 25.44 21.75 8.73
N ASP A 427 24.40 22.56 8.94
CA ASP A 427 23.16 22.14 9.57
C ASP A 427 22.10 21.71 8.53
N SER A 428 22.41 21.85 7.23
CA SER A 428 21.52 21.47 6.13
C SER A 428 21.58 19.98 5.78
N GLY A 429 20.42 19.35 5.61
CA GLY A 429 20.32 17.97 5.07
C GLY A 429 20.83 17.85 3.63
N THR A 430 20.83 18.94 2.86
CA THR A 430 21.43 19.01 1.52
C THR A 430 22.96 18.94 1.61
N PHE A 431 23.56 19.58 2.61
CA PHE A 431 25.00 19.49 2.88
C PHE A 431 25.41 18.06 3.28
N ASP A 432 24.66 17.45 4.21
CA ASP A 432 24.91 16.05 4.63
C ASP A 432 24.91 15.11 3.43
N TYR A 433 23.91 15.21 2.56
CA TYR A 433 23.77 14.33 1.42
C TYR A 433 24.81 14.56 0.33
N PHE A 434 25.04 15.82 -0.06
CA PHE A 434 26.04 16.14 -1.07
C PHE A 434 27.40 15.61 -0.65
N THR A 435 27.78 15.77 0.61
CA THR A 435 29.07 15.31 1.11
C THR A 435 29.15 13.79 1.23
N GLU A 436 28.06 13.10 1.57
CA GLU A 436 28.01 11.64 1.54
C GLU A 436 28.23 11.09 0.12
N GLU A 437 27.46 11.58 -0.85
CA GLU A 437 27.52 11.05 -2.22
C GLU A 437 28.77 11.50 -3.00
N VAL A 438 29.21 12.75 -2.80
CA VAL A 438 30.35 13.30 -3.54
C VAL A 438 31.67 13.04 -2.82
N ASN A 439 31.71 13.14 -1.48
CA ASN A 439 32.95 13.03 -0.70
C ASN A 439 33.09 11.68 0.02
N GLY A 440 32.07 10.83 -0.01
CA GLY A 440 32.07 9.47 0.52
C GLY A 440 31.64 9.35 1.99
N GLU A 441 31.45 10.48 2.69
CA GLU A 441 30.97 10.51 4.08
C GLU A 441 30.22 11.82 4.36
N ALA A 442 29.10 11.74 5.07
CA ALA A 442 28.34 12.93 5.47
C ALA A 442 29.19 13.89 6.31
N LYS A 443 28.98 15.19 6.10
CA LYS A 443 29.71 16.32 6.70
C LYS A 443 31.19 16.42 6.31
N LEU A 444 31.66 15.58 5.41
CA LEU A 444 33.03 15.59 4.93
C LEU A 444 33.18 16.63 3.82
N SER A 445 33.48 17.89 4.15
CA SER A 445 33.72 18.94 3.16
C SER A 445 34.85 19.88 3.57
N ARG A 446 35.41 20.61 2.60
CA ARG A 446 36.23 21.79 2.87
C ARG A 446 35.41 22.87 3.58
N ALA A 447 36.06 23.70 4.39
CA ALA A 447 35.40 24.74 5.18
C ALA A 447 35.46 26.14 4.56
N ASP A 448 36.28 26.33 3.52
CA ASP A 448 36.54 27.61 2.86
C ASP A 448 35.62 27.83 1.65
N TYR A 449 34.31 27.89 1.91
CA TYR A 449 33.28 28.29 0.95
C TYR A 449 32.28 29.25 1.61
N THR A 450 31.45 29.91 0.81
CA THR A 450 30.36 30.74 1.32
C THR A 450 29.18 29.84 1.68
N ALA A 451 29.05 29.53 2.96
CA ALA A 451 27.93 28.77 3.51
C ALA A 451 26.72 29.68 3.80
N SER A 452 25.51 29.21 3.49
CA SER A 452 24.26 29.86 3.89
C SER A 452 23.17 28.83 4.09
N GLU A 453 22.31 29.04 5.10
CA GLU A 453 21.07 28.27 5.28
C GLU A 453 19.90 28.89 4.49
N ASP A 454 20.10 30.06 3.88
CA ASP A 454 19.13 30.73 3.01
C ASP A 454 19.56 30.57 1.54
N ASP A 455 18.78 29.80 0.78
CA ASP A 455 19.03 29.55 -0.64
C ASP A 455 18.98 30.83 -1.49
N ASN A 456 18.23 31.87 -1.10
CA ASN A 456 18.24 33.14 -1.83
C ASN A 456 19.60 33.83 -1.75
N VAL A 457 20.32 33.67 -0.63
CA VAL A 457 21.70 34.16 -0.49
C VAL A 457 22.63 33.39 -1.41
N LEU A 458 22.44 32.07 -1.54
CA LEU A 458 23.21 31.23 -2.48
C LEU A 458 22.92 31.62 -3.93
N VAL A 459 21.65 31.79 -4.31
CA VAL A 459 21.23 32.26 -5.64
C VAL A 459 21.87 33.62 -5.95
N GLN A 460 21.82 34.58 -5.02
CA GLN A 460 22.42 35.90 -5.21
C GLN A 460 23.95 35.83 -5.31
N GLY A 461 24.59 35.00 -4.50
CA GLY A 461 26.03 34.77 -4.54
C GLY A 461 26.48 34.23 -5.89
N ILE A 462 25.85 33.15 -6.36
CA ILE A 462 26.21 32.48 -7.62
C ILE A 462 25.87 33.36 -8.83
N SER A 463 24.70 33.98 -8.86
CA SER A 463 24.29 34.85 -9.98
C SER A 463 25.07 36.18 -10.05
N GLY A 464 25.60 36.67 -8.93
CA GLY A 464 26.40 37.88 -8.86
C GLY A 464 27.88 37.70 -9.19
N ASP A 465 28.38 36.47 -9.19
CA ASP A 465 29.79 36.15 -9.32
C ASP A 465 30.07 35.24 -10.51
N ARG A 466 30.71 35.79 -11.55
CA ARG A 466 31.03 35.09 -12.81
C ARG A 466 31.92 33.86 -12.65
N ASN A 467 32.60 33.75 -11.51
CA ASN A 467 33.51 32.65 -11.18
C ASN A 467 32.89 31.67 -10.18
N ALA A 468 31.61 31.84 -9.83
CA ALA A 468 30.96 31.01 -8.83
C ALA A 468 30.64 29.60 -9.32
N LEU A 469 30.78 28.64 -8.40
CA LEU A 469 30.17 27.32 -8.45
C LEU A 469 29.45 27.09 -7.13
N GLY A 470 28.25 26.54 -7.18
CA GLY A 470 27.57 26.12 -5.97
C GLY A 470 26.60 24.98 -6.18
N TYR A 471 26.08 24.48 -5.07
CA TYR A 471 25.04 23.46 -5.09
C TYR A 471 23.96 23.79 -4.06
N PHE A 472 22.73 23.35 -4.32
CA PHE A 472 21.61 23.32 -3.37
C PHE A 472 20.45 22.53 -3.99
N GLY A 473 19.30 22.45 -3.31
CA GLY A 473 18.13 21.68 -3.77
C GLY A 473 17.53 22.17 -5.09
N PHE A 474 17.09 21.24 -5.94
CA PHE A 474 16.57 21.50 -7.28
C PHE A 474 15.33 22.40 -7.28
N ALA A 475 14.43 22.29 -6.29
CA ALA A 475 13.23 23.12 -6.24
C ALA A 475 13.54 24.62 -6.11
N TYR A 476 14.56 24.98 -5.34
CA TYR A 476 15.02 26.36 -5.20
C TYR A 476 15.67 26.88 -6.49
N TYR A 477 16.34 25.99 -7.23
CA TYR A 477 16.82 26.33 -8.56
C TYR A 477 15.65 26.57 -9.51
N ALA A 478 14.63 25.69 -9.51
CA ALA A 478 13.52 25.74 -10.47
C ALA A 478 12.79 27.10 -10.45
N VAL A 479 12.62 27.69 -9.26
CA VAL A 479 12.02 29.02 -9.09
C VAL A 479 12.97 30.20 -9.37
N SER A 480 14.26 29.93 -9.57
CA SER A 480 15.33 30.90 -9.84
C SER A 480 16.09 30.61 -11.15
N ALA A 481 15.53 29.80 -12.04
CA ALA A 481 16.20 29.28 -13.23
C ALA A 481 16.63 30.38 -14.22
N ASP A 482 16.01 31.56 -14.16
CA ASP A 482 16.39 32.72 -14.98
C ASP A 482 17.71 33.39 -14.54
N LYS A 483 18.19 33.10 -13.32
CA LYS A 483 19.37 33.74 -12.70
C LYS A 483 20.60 32.85 -12.67
N LEU A 484 20.45 31.56 -12.95
CA LEU A 484 21.48 30.56 -12.71
C LEU A 484 21.60 29.64 -13.93
N LYS A 485 22.80 29.11 -14.15
CA LYS A 485 23.03 28.07 -15.14
C LYS A 485 23.26 26.75 -14.42
N LEU A 486 22.36 25.80 -14.64
CA LEU A 486 22.51 24.41 -14.21
C LEU A 486 23.66 23.72 -14.93
N LEU A 487 24.34 22.83 -14.21
CA LEU A 487 25.32 21.91 -14.77
C LEU A 487 24.76 20.48 -14.77
N ASP A 488 25.05 19.77 -15.85
CA ASP A 488 24.83 18.33 -15.93
C ASP A 488 25.86 17.60 -15.05
N ILE A 489 25.50 16.40 -14.61
CA ILE A 489 26.36 15.59 -13.75
C ILE A 489 26.66 14.27 -14.43
N ASP A 490 27.93 13.90 -14.45
CA ASP A 490 28.41 12.63 -14.97
C ASP A 490 28.90 11.75 -13.82
N ASN A 491 28.28 10.58 -13.66
CA ASN A 491 28.67 9.56 -12.69
C ASN A 491 29.32 8.34 -13.37
N GLY A 492 30.05 8.57 -14.47
CA GLY A 492 30.72 7.55 -15.26
C GLY A 492 29.91 7.00 -16.44
N ASN A 493 28.68 7.48 -16.63
CA ASN A 493 27.75 7.03 -17.69
C ASN A 493 27.35 8.17 -18.65
N GLY A 494 28.07 9.30 -18.60
CA GLY A 494 27.77 10.49 -19.38
C GLY A 494 26.98 11.52 -18.58
N CYS A 495 26.96 12.74 -19.12
CA CYS A 495 26.33 13.90 -18.50
C CYS A 495 24.81 13.80 -18.50
N VAL A 496 24.21 13.86 -17.32
CA VAL A 496 22.75 13.89 -17.13
C VAL A 496 22.33 15.25 -16.54
N ALA A 497 21.40 15.91 -17.21
CA ALA A 497 20.81 17.16 -16.72
C ALA A 497 19.86 16.87 -15.54
N PRO A 498 19.86 17.68 -14.47
CA PRO A 498 18.81 17.62 -13.46
C PRO A 498 17.52 18.21 -14.02
N THR A 499 16.48 17.38 -14.12
CA THR A 499 15.12 17.76 -14.46
C THR A 499 14.17 17.01 -13.55
N ILE A 500 12.90 17.44 -13.48
CA ILE A 500 11.88 16.69 -12.75
C ILE A 500 11.83 15.23 -13.23
N GLU A 501 11.96 15.00 -14.54
CA GLU A 501 11.93 13.67 -15.13
C GLU A 501 13.15 12.83 -14.72
N THR A 502 14.37 13.37 -14.84
CA THR A 502 15.60 12.61 -14.53
C THR A 502 15.81 12.42 -13.03
N ILE A 503 15.31 13.34 -12.20
CA ILE A 503 15.30 13.20 -10.74
C ILE A 503 14.27 12.14 -10.33
N ALA A 504 13.04 12.23 -10.82
CA ALA A 504 11.98 11.28 -10.49
C ALA A 504 12.29 9.84 -10.98
N SER A 505 12.96 9.70 -12.12
CA SER A 505 13.37 8.40 -12.65
C SER A 505 14.62 7.81 -11.97
N GLY A 506 15.31 8.59 -11.14
CA GLY A 506 16.60 8.20 -10.54
C GLY A 506 17.78 8.19 -11.52
N THR A 507 17.58 8.65 -12.77
CA THR A 507 18.65 8.73 -13.79
C THR A 507 19.67 9.82 -13.46
N TYR A 508 19.27 10.86 -12.72
CA TYR A 508 20.15 11.91 -12.20
C TYR A 508 20.93 11.45 -10.95
N SER A 509 21.62 10.31 -11.07
CA SER A 509 22.37 9.69 -9.98
C SER A 509 23.80 10.23 -9.89
N PRO A 510 24.39 10.37 -8.68
CA PRO A 510 23.83 10.04 -7.37
C PRO A 510 23.12 11.21 -6.70
N LEU A 511 22.88 12.33 -7.40
CA LEU A 511 22.34 13.54 -6.78
C LEU A 511 20.80 13.60 -6.77
N SER A 512 20.13 12.51 -7.13
CA SER A 512 18.71 12.27 -6.91
C SER A 512 18.52 11.10 -5.94
N ARG A 513 17.57 11.23 -5.01
CA ARG A 513 17.25 10.17 -4.05
C ARG A 513 15.76 10.03 -3.78
N PRO A 514 15.28 8.80 -3.60
CA PRO A 514 13.95 8.54 -3.08
C PRO A 514 13.85 8.90 -1.59
N LEU A 515 12.71 9.45 -1.20
CA LEU A 515 12.38 9.76 0.18
C LEU A 515 11.29 8.81 0.67
N PHE A 516 11.54 8.12 1.77
CA PHE A 516 10.65 7.11 2.34
C PHE A 516 10.29 7.42 3.78
N ILE A 517 9.10 6.95 4.17
CA ILE A 517 8.81 6.64 5.56
C ILE A 517 8.58 5.14 5.71
N TYR A 518 9.12 4.56 6.78
CA TYR A 518 8.90 3.17 7.16
C TYR A 518 8.02 3.14 8.40
N VAL A 519 6.84 2.54 8.31
CA VAL A 519 5.84 2.56 9.38
C VAL A 519 5.74 1.17 9.99
N ASN A 520 5.81 1.06 11.31
CA ASN A 520 5.61 -0.22 11.99
C ASN A 520 4.17 -0.70 11.74
N LYS A 521 4.04 -1.83 11.03
CA LYS A 521 2.76 -2.30 10.50
C LYS A 521 1.79 -2.72 11.60
N GLU A 522 2.30 -3.44 12.60
CA GLU A 522 1.49 -3.87 13.74
C GLU A 522 0.99 -2.67 14.55
N ARG A 523 1.87 -1.69 14.82
CA ARG A 523 1.47 -0.48 15.55
C ARG A 523 0.48 0.35 14.76
N ALA A 524 0.65 0.49 13.45
CA ALA A 524 -0.32 1.20 12.61
C ALA A 524 -1.69 0.50 12.58
N GLN A 525 -1.75 -0.82 12.80
CA GLN A 525 -3.02 -1.54 12.92
C GLN A 525 -3.66 -1.38 14.31
N GLN A 526 -2.86 -1.27 15.37
CA GLN A 526 -3.34 -1.22 16.76
C GLN A 526 -3.58 0.20 17.30
N ARG A 527 -2.90 1.21 16.73
CA ARG A 527 -2.87 2.58 17.24
C ARG A 527 -3.52 3.54 16.24
N ALA A 528 -4.75 3.95 16.55
CA ALA A 528 -5.55 4.81 15.69
C ALA A 528 -4.87 6.16 15.40
N GLU A 529 -4.14 6.73 16.37
CA GLU A 529 -3.40 7.98 16.20
C GLU A 529 -2.24 7.84 15.21
N LEU A 530 -1.51 6.71 15.24
CA LEU A 530 -0.43 6.44 14.29
C LEU A 530 -1.00 6.21 12.89
N ARG A 531 -2.06 5.41 12.78
CA ARG A 531 -2.74 5.18 11.50
C ARG A 531 -3.23 6.48 10.88
N SER A 532 -3.95 7.29 11.67
CA SER A 532 -4.50 8.56 11.23
C SER A 532 -3.41 9.55 10.83
N PHE A 533 -2.26 9.55 11.52
CA PHE A 533 -1.11 10.36 11.11
C PHE A 533 -0.54 9.93 9.76
N VAL A 534 -0.43 8.61 9.49
CA VAL A 534 0.08 8.10 8.21
C VAL A 534 -0.92 8.32 7.09
N GLU A 535 -2.23 8.17 7.34
CA GLU A 535 -3.29 8.56 6.40
C GLU A 535 -3.19 10.05 6.04
N PHE A 536 -3.09 10.91 7.06
CA PHE A 536 -2.90 12.34 6.88
C PHE A 536 -1.61 12.67 6.12
N TYR A 537 -0.52 11.94 6.38
CA TYR A 537 0.74 12.06 5.64
C TYR A 537 0.50 11.79 4.16
N MET A 538 -0.21 10.72 3.79
CA MET A 538 -0.43 10.41 2.38
C MET A 538 -1.43 11.38 1.71
N GLU A 539 -2.43 11.85 2.44
CA GLU A 539 -3.41 12.83 1.93
C GLU A 539 -2.77 14.18 1.61
N ASN A 540 -1.81 14.62 2.43
CA ASN A 540 -1.21 15.96 2.36
C ASN A 540 0.25 15.95 1.87
N GLY A 541 0.85 14.78 1.71
CA GLY A 541 2.28 14.59 1.47
C GLY A 541 2.77 15.24 0.18
N ALA A 542 1.96 15.27 -0.88
CA ALA A 542 2.30 15.95 -2.13
C ALA A 542 2.50 17.46 -1.92
N GLN A 543 1.50 18.11 -1.31
CA GLN A 543 1.54 19.54 -1.04
C GLN A 543 2.68 19.87 -0.06
N LEU A 544 2.80 19.12 1.03
CA LEU A 544 3.78 19.39 2.07
C LEU A 544 5.20 19.11 1.61
N ALA A 545 5.42 18.10 0.76
CA ALA A 545 6.72 17.87 0.11
C ALA A 545 7.11 19.05 -0.79
N GLU A 546 6.18 19.59 -1.58
CA GLU A 546 6.43 20.77 -2.41
C GLU A 546 6.71 22.02 -1.56
N GLU A 547 5.95 22.22 -0.47
CA GLU A 547 6.12 23.36 0.44
C GLU A 547 7.50 23.39 1.10
N VAL A 548 8.09 22.23 1.40
CA VAL A 548 9.46 22.12 1.95
C VAL A 548 10.54 21.99 0.86
N GLY A 549 10.16 22.05 -0.43
CA GLY A 549 11.08 22.14 -1.56
C GLY A 549 11.53 20.81 -2.17
N TYR A 550 10.77 19.72 -1.99
CA TYR A 550 11.01 18.44 -2.66
C TYR A 550 10.11 18.24 -3.87
N VAL A 551 10.46 17.26 -4.72
CA VAL A 551 9.62 16.84 -5.85
C VAL A 551 8.56 15.88 -5.32
N PRO A 552 7.26 16.25 -5.34
CA PRO A 552 6.22 15.35 -4.89
C PRO A 552 6.05 14.18 -5.86
N LEU A 553 5.56 13.06 -5.34
CA LEU A 553 5.12 11.97 -6.22
C LEU A 553 3.83 12.37 -6.95
N PRO A 554 3.49 11.70 -8.06
CA PRO A 554 2.14 11.80 -8.62
C PRO A 554 1.09 11.43 -7.57
N GLN A 555 -0.08 12.10 -7.58
CA GLN A 555 -1.15 11.84 -6.61
C GLN A 555 -1.57 10.36 -6.55
N ALA A 556 -1.50 9.66 -7.68
CA ALA A 556 -1.79 8.22 -7.77
C ALA A 556 -0.85 7.38 -6.86
N SER A 557 0.40 7.79 -6.68
CA SER A 557 1.35 7.10 -5.78
C SER A 557 0.95 7.26 -4.31
N TYR A 558 0.49 8.43 -3.89
CA TYR A 558 -0.04 8.62 -2.54
C TYR A 558 -1.34 7.84 -2.31
N GLN A 559 -2.22 7.77 -3.31
CA GLN A 559 -3.42 6.92 -3.25
C GLN A 559 -3.07 5.43 -3.16
N GLN A 560 -2.04 4.99 -3.88
CA GLN A 560 -1.52 3.63 -3.77
C GLN A 560 -1.01 3.34 -2.35
N ASN A 561 -0.25 4.26 -1.76
CA ASN A 561 0.22 4.13 -0.38
C ASN A 561 -0.95 4.03 0.62
N LEU A 562 -2.00 4.86 0.45
CA LEU A 562 -3.22 4.79 1.26
C LEU A 562 -3.92 3.44 1.16
N ALA A 563 -3.99 2.88 -0.05
CA ALA A 563 -4.61 1.59 -0.25
C ALA A 563 -3.78 0.43 0.34
N VAL A 564 -2.45 0.50 0.23
CA VAL A 564 -1.54 -0.43 0.92
C VAL A 564 -1.72 -0.36 2.44
N LEU A 565 -1.87 0.85 2.99
CA LEU A 565 -2.15 1.07 4.41
C LEU A 565 -3.52 0.52 4.83
N SER A 566 -4.54 0.66 3.99
CA SER A 566 -5.90 0.18 4.26
C SER A 566 -6.06 -1.33 4.05
N GLY A 567 -5.07 -2.01 3.47
CA GLY A 567 -5.14 -3.43 3.11
C GLY A 567 -5.90 -3.71 1.82
N GLN A 568 -6.22 -2.67 1.04
CA GLN A 568 -6.76 -2.80 -0.32
C GLN A 568 -5.63 -3.17 -1.29
N GLN A 569 -5.74 -4.30 -1.98
CA GLN A 569 -4.91 -4.57 -3.15
C GLN A 569 -5.36 -3.66 -4.30
N VAL A 570 -4.52 -2.69 -4.67
CA VAL A 570 -4.76 -1.88 -5.88
C VAL A 570 -4.17 -2.59 -7.08
N MET A 571 -5.03 -3.18 -7.90
CA MET A 571 -4.73 -3.41 -9.31
C MET A 571 -4.88 -2.07 -10.02
N MET A 572 -3.84 -1.62 -10.73
CA MET A 572 -3.88 -0.39 -11.52
C MET A 572 -5.04 -0.46 -12.52
N GLU A 573 -5.90 0.56 -12.54
CA GLU A 573 -6.65 0.89 -13.75
C GLU A 573 -5.64 1.26 -14.83
N ALA A 574 -5.53 0.42 -15.87
CA ALA A 574 -4.94 0.87 -17.12
C ALA A 574 -5.75 2.09 -17.58
N GLY A 575 -5.07 3.21 -17.88
CA GLY A 575 -5.68 4.36 -18.52
C GLY A 575 -6.46 3.98 -19.79
N PRO A 576 -7.21 4.91 -20.40
CA PRO A 576 -8.15 4.60 -21.49
C PRO A 576 -7.54 3.61 -22.50
N LYS A 577 -8.12 2.41 -22.60
CA LYS A 577 -7.62 1.32 -23.45
C LYS A 577 -7.70 1.75 -24.91
N VAL A 578 -6.63 2.37 -25.41
CA VAL A 578 -6.41 2.58 -26.84
C VAL A 578 -6.16 1.21 -27.45
N ALA A 579 -6.80 0.88 -28.57
CA ALA A 579 -6.46 -0.33 -29.31
C ALA A 579 -4.99 -0.24 -29.74
N LEU A 580 -4.15 -1.11 -29.18
CA LEU A 580 -2.72 -1.12 -29.45
C LEU A 580 -2.42 -1.98 -30.67
N SER A 581 -1.35 -1.64 -31.37
CA SER A 581 -0.80 -2.42 -32.48
C SER A 581 0.70 -2.35 -32.48
N GLY A 582 1.38 -3.45 -32.81
CA GLY A 582 2.84 -3.50 -32.82
C GLY A 582 3.34 -4.91 -32.52
N THR A 583 4.65 -5.02 -32.31
CA THR A 583 5.29 -6.25 -31.85
C THR A 583 6.02 -5.96 -30.55
N ILE A 584 5.92 -6.89 -29.60
CA ILE A 584 6.74 -6.94 -28.39
C ILE A 584 7.63 -8.17 -28.52
N GLU A 585 8.94 -7.95 -28.54
CA GLU A 585 9.97 -8.99 -28.58
C GLU A 585 10.54 -9.20 -27.18
N ILE A 586 10.40 -10.42 -26.65
CA ILE A 586 10.88 -10.81 -25.33
C ILE A 586 11.85 -11.96 -25.48
N ASP A 587 12.95 -11.97 -24.74
CA ASP A 587 13.88 -13.10 -24.69
C ASP A 587 14.60 -13.15 -23.34
N GLY A 588 15.12 -14.32 -22.96
CA GLY A 588 15.99 -14.45 -21.79
C GLY A 588 15.77 -15.72 -20.98
N SER A 589 15.62 -15.57 -19.68
CA SER A 589 15.63 -16.66 -18.70
C SER A 589 14.51 -17.67 -18.90
N SER A 590 14.89 -18.94 -19.00
CA SER A 590 13.93 -20.06 -19.00
C SER A 590 13.16 -20.20 -17.69
N THR A 591 13.67 -19.65 -16.58
CA THR A 591 12.99 -19.68 -15.28
C THR A 591 11.84 -18.68 -15.23
N VAL A 592 12.00 -17.51 -15.87
CA VAL A 592 11.00 -16.44 -15.90
C VAL A 592 10.01 -16.63 -17.05
N ALA A 593 10.46 -17.25 -18.15
CA ALA A 593 9.65 -17.47 -19.35
C ALA A 593 8.23 -18.02 -19.12
N PRO A 594 7.96 -18.99 -18.20
CA PRO A 594 6.60 -19.46 -17.96
C PRO A 594 5.64 -18.37 -17.46
N ILE A 595 6.13 -17.43 -16.65
CA ILE A 595 5.36 -16.29 -16.17
C ILE A 595 5.10 -15.34 -17.35
N THR A 596 6.16 -15.02 -18.10
CA THR A 596 6.10 -14.14 -19.27
C THR A 596 5.16 -14.68 -20.35
N GLU A 597 5.14 -16.00 -20.59
CA GLU A 597 4.23 -16.66 -21.52
C GLU A 597 2.77 -16.55 -21.07
N ALA A 598 2.49 -16.76 -19.78
CA ALA A 598 1.15 -16.61 -19.23
C ALA A 598 0.64 -15.16 -19.33
N VAL A 599 1.51 -14.19 -19.02
CA VAL A 599 1.19 -12.76 -19.17
C VAL A 599 0.97 -12.40 -20.64
N ALA A 600 1.82 -12.89 -21.55
CA ALA A 600 1.68 -12.67 -22.98
C ALA A 600 0.39 -13.30 -23.53
N GLU A 601 -0.05 -14.45 -23.00
CA GLU A 601 -1.33 -15.08 -23.38
C GLU A 601 -2.52 -14.19 -23.01
N GLU A 602 -2.59 -13.72 -21.76
CA GLU A 602 -3.67 -12.84 -21.31
C GLU A 602 -3.64 -11.49 -22.03
N PHE A 603 -2.45 -10.90 -22.21
CA PHE A 603 -2.30 -9.65 -22.93
C PHE A 603 -2.77 -9.74 -24.39
N ARG A 604 -2.49 -10.85 -25.09
CA ARG A 604 -2.98 -11.06 -26.47
C ARG A 604 -4.51 -11.18 -26.54
N LYS A 605 -5.17 -11.67 -25.48
CA LYS A 605 -6.66 -11.71 -25.42
C LYS A 605 -7.22 -10.28 -25.33
N GLU A 606 -6.57 -9.41 -24.57
CA GLU A 606 -6.98 -8.02 -24.41
C GLU A 606 -6.58 -7.11 -25.60
N GLN A 607 -5.43 -7.36 -26.22
CA GLN A 607 -4.85 -6.55 -27.29
C GLN A 607 -4.52 -7.41 -28.52
N PRO A 608 -5.52 -7.93 -29.25
CA PRO A 608 -5.30 -8.83 -30.39
C PRO A 608 -4.55 -8.18 -31.56
N GLY A 609 -4.42 -6.84 -31.56
CA GLY A 609 -3.63 -6.08 -32.53
C GLY A 609 -2.12 -6.09 -32.27
N VAL A 610 -1.67 -6.60 -31.11
CA VAL A 610 -0.25 -6.66 -30.72
C VAL A 610 0.26 -8.10 -30.83
N LEU A 611 1.37 -8.28 -31.55
CA LEU A 611 2.10 -9.54 -31.59
C LEU A 611 3.08 -9.58 -30.42
N VAL A 612 3.01 -10.60 -29.56
CA VAL A 612 4.01 -10.81 -28.50
C VAL A 612 4.81 -12.06 -28.82
N ASN A 613 6.12 -11.92 -28.99
CA ASN A 613 7.06 -13.01 -29.24
C ASN A 613 7.88 -13.24 -27.98
N VAL A 614 7.90 -14.48 -27.48
CA VAL A 614 8.67 -14.87 -26.29
C VAL A 614 9.71 -15.90 -26.71
N GLY A 615 10.98 -15.53 -26.57
CA GLY A 615 12.15 -16.37 -26.78
C GLY A 615 12.78 -16.82 -25.46
N ILE A 616 13.63 -17.85 -25.54
CA ILE A 616 14.42 -18.32 -24.40
C ILE A 616 15.87 -18.49 -24.86
N SER A 617 16.76 -17.65 -24.33
CA SER A 617 18.20 -17.68 -24.59
C SER A 617 19.07 -17.67 -23.32
N GLY A 618 18.44 -17.75 -22.15
CA GLY A 618 19.08 -17.60 -20.83
C GLY A 618 19.28 -16.12 -20.47
N SER A 619 19.39 -15.79 -19.16
CA SER A 619 19.48 -14.39 -18.71
C SER A 619 20.60 -13.60 -19.41
N GLY A 620 21.79 -14.19 -19.55
CA GLY A 620 22.90 -13.54 -20.25
C GLY A 620 22.72 -13.45 -21.77
N GLY A 621 21.96 -14.37 -22.38
CA GLY A 621 21.56 -14.29 -23.79
C GLY A 621 20.53 -13.19 -24.04
N GLY A 622 19.51 -13.13 -23.18
CA GLY A 622 18.47 -12.10 -23.17
C GLY A 622 19.06 -10.72 -23.01
N PHE A 623 19.92 -10.52 -22.00
CA PHE A 623 20.59 -9.24 -21.81
C PHE A 623 21.43 -8.83 -23.02
N LYS A 624 22.22 -9.74 -23.63
CA LYS A 624 23.00 -9.39 -24.84
C LYS A 624 22.16 -8.83 -25.98
N ARG A 625 20.94 -9.35 -26.16
CA ARG A 625 20.02 -8.90 -27.21
C ARG A 625 19.30 -7.62 -26.80
N PHE A 626 18.85 -7.55 -25.57
CA PHE A 626 18.17 -6.39 -25.01
C PHE A 626 19.07 -5.14 -24.99
N MET A 627 20.34 -5.28 -24.58
CA MET A 627 21.28 -4.16 -24.49
C MET A 627 21.68 -3.56 -25.84
N VAL A 628 21.33 -4.19 -26.97
CA VAL A 628 21.51 -3.63 -28.31
C VAL A 628 20.18 -3.29 -28.99
N GLY A 629 19.07 -3.37 -28.25
CA GLY A 629 17.72 -3.05 -28.73
C GLY A 629 17.10 -4.10 -29.65
N GLU A 630 17.56 -5.36 -29.61
CA GLU A 630 16.92 -6.44 -30.38
C GLU A 630 15.65 -7.01 -29.73
N THR A 631 15.45 -6.76 -28.43
CA THR A 631 14.25 -7.14 -27.69
C THR A 631 13.78 -5.96 -26.85
N ASP A 632 12.47 -5.93 -26.58
CA ASP A 632 11.81 -4.92 -25.75
C ASP A 632 11.82 -5.31 -24.26
N VAL A 633 11.95 -6.61 -23.96
CA VAL A 633 12.01 -7.15 -22.60
C VAL A 633 13.11 -8.21 -22.52
N SER A 634 13.87 -8.20 -21.42
CA SER A 634 14.82 -9.26 -21.07
C SER A 634 14.34 -10.00 -19.82
N ASP A 635 13.93 -11.24 -19.98
CA ASP A 635 13.64 -12.13 -18.87
C ASP A 635 14.95 -12.48 -18.14
N ALA A 636 15.02 -12.28 -16.82
CA ALA A 636 16.25 -12.52 -16.06
C ALA A 636 16.00 -13.17 -14.70
N SER A 637 16.78 -14.21 -14.39
CA SER A 637 16.81 -14.88 -13.08
C SER A 637 17.97 -14.41 -12.19
N ARG A 638 18.63 -13.31 -12.56
CA ARG A 638 19.68 -12.63 -11.81
C ARG A 638 19.66 -11.15 -12.16
N ALA A 639 20.25 -10.33 -11.31
CA ALA A 639 20.47 -8.91 -11.62
C ALA A 639 21.36 -8.74 -12.86
N ILE A 640 21.24 -7.57 -13.50
CA ILE A 640 22.12 -7.16 -14.58
C ILE A 640 23.58 -7.06 -14.09
N LYS A 641 24.54 -7.54 -14.88
CA LYS A 641 25.97 -7.36 -14.58
C LYS A 641 26.41 -5.96 -15.01
N SER A 642 27.38 -5.39 -14.32
CA SER A 642 27.95 -4.08 -14.68
C SER A 642 28.51 -4.03 -16.11
N SER A 643 29.02 -5.14 -16.65
CA SER A 643 29.42 -5.24 -18.07
C SER A 643 28.26 -5.17 -19.05
N GLU A 644 27.10 -5.73 -18.69
CA GLU A 644 25.88 -5.70 -19.50
C GLU A 644 25.26 -4.30 -19.44
N ALA A 645 25.21 -3.69 -18.26
CA ALA A 645 24.78 -2.30 -18.06
C ALA A 645 25.62 -1.30 -18.88
N ALA A 646 26.95 -1.50 -18.93
CA ALA A 646 27.83 -0.68 -19.77
C ALA A 646 27.49 -0.81 -21.27
N THR A 647 27.16 -2.02 -21.73
CA THR A 647 26.73 -2.24 -23.13
C THR A 647 25.39 -1.53 -23.40
N ALA A 648 24.48 -1.53 -22.43
CA ALA A 648 23.20 -0.79 -22.52
C ALA A 648 23.46 0.71 -22.74
N ALA A 649 24.34 1.28 -21.90
CA ALA A 649 24.72 2.69 -21.96
C ALA A 649 25.38 3.04 -23.31
N GLU A 650 26.29 2.20 -23.80
CA GLU A 650 26.94 2.37 -25.12
C GLU A 650 25.93 2.39 -26.28
N ASN A 651 24.83 1.63 -26.17
CA ASN A 651 23.78 1.57 -27.18
C ASN A 651 22.58 2.48 -26.89
N SER A 652 22.69 3.36 -25.88
CA SER A 652 21.62 4.27 -25.46
C SER A 652 20.31 3.54 -25.09
N ILE A 653 20.41 2.31 -24.58
CA ILE A 653 19.29 1.54 -24.07
C ILE A 653 19.07 1.92 -22.60
N SER A 654 17.94 2.56 -22.33
CA SER A 654 17.44 2.82 -20.97
C SER A 654 16.46 1.73 -20.57
N TYR A 655 16.53 1.27 -19.33
CA TYR A 655 15.71 0.17 -18.84
C TYR A 655 15.29 0.38 -17.39
N PHE A 656 14.25 -0.35 -16.98
CA PHE A 656 13.78 -0.51 -15.61
C PHE A 656 13.72 -2.01 -15.29
N GLU A 657 13.95 -2.37 -14.02
CA GLU A 657 13.91 -3.75 -13.57
C GLU A 657 12.70 -3.98 -12.66
N PHE A 658 11.98 -5.08 -12.90
CA PHE A 658 10.86 -5.50 -12.07
C PHE A 658 11.14 -6.88 -11.47
N LEU A 659 11.04 -6.99 -10.15
CA LEU A 659 11.02 -8.29 -9.49
C LEU A 659 9.63 -8.91 -9.66
N VAL A 660 9.52 -9.91 -10.53
CA VAL A 660 8.25 -10.58 -10.85
C VAL A 660 8.00 -11.88 -10.06
N GLY A 661 9.02 -12.36 -9.34
CA GLY A 661 8.93 -13.56 -8.52
C GLY A 661 10.28 -13.91 -7.87
N VAL A 662 10.23 -14.76 -6.85
CA VAL A 662 11.42 -15.33 -6.19
C VAL A 662 11.36 -16.85 -6.34
N ASP A 663 12.41 -17.42 -6.93
CA ASP A 663 12.56 -18.88 -7.11
C ASP A 663 13.61 -19.44 -6.13
N GLY A 664 13.49 -20.72 -5.80
CA GLY A 664 14.38 -21.42 -4.87
C GLY A 664 15.20 -22.51 -5.53
N LEU A 665 16.52 -22.50 -5.35
CA LEU A 665 17.38 -23.58 -5.83
C LEU A 665 17.31 -24.79 -4.90
N SER A 666 17.00 -25.94 -5.49
CA SER A 666 17.01 -27.23 -4.79
C SER A 666 18.32 -27.96 -5.05
N VAL A 667 19.13 -28.13 -4.00
CA VAL A 667 20.28 -29.06 -4.03
C VAL A 667 19.77 -30.45 -3.67
N MET A 668 19.96 -31.41 -4.56
CA MET A 668 19.49 -32.79 -4.38
C MET A 668 20.67 -33.74 -4.23
N VAL A 669 20.54 -34.69 -3.31
CA VAL A 669 21.47 -35.80 -3.15
C VAL A 669 20.71 -37.09 -3.45
N ASN A 670 21.37 -38.03 -4.16
CA ASN A 670 20.78 -39.34 -4.40
C ASN A 670 20.41 -40.01 -3.05
N PRO A 671 19.18 -40.52 -2.87
CA PRO A 671 18.73 -41.12 -1.61
C PRO A 671 19.59 -42.29 -1.10
N ASP A 672 20.38 -42.93 -1.96
CA ASP A 672 21.35 -43.96 -1.56
C ASP A 672 22.54 -43.39 -0.75
N ASN A 673 22.72 -42.07 -0.72
CA ASN A 673 23.69 -41.37 0.13
C ASN A 673 23.01 -40.88 1.41
N ASP A 674 22.42 -41.82 2.15
CA ASP A 674 21.68 -41.62 3.41
C ASP A 674 22.49 -41.02 4.58
N PHE A 675 23.79 -40.84 4.38
CA PHE A 675 24.70 -40.19 5.32
C PHE A 675 24.71 -38.65 5.18
N VAL A 676 24.17 -38.09 4.09
CA VAL A 676 24.09 -36.64 3.86
C VAL A 676 22.70 -36.12 4.22
N ASN A 677 22.57 -35.62 5.45
CA ASN A 677 21.30 -35.05 5.94
C ASN A 677 21.21 -33.53 5.80
N CYS A 678 22.35 -32.86 5.60
CA CYS A 678 22.46 -31.43 5.38
C CYS A 678 23.81 -31.15 4.70
N LEU A 679 23.84 -30.22 3.74
CA LEU A 679 25.06 -29.68 3.17
C LEU A 679 25.17 -28.22 3.58
N MET A 680 26.29 -27.86 4.19
CA MET A 680 26.59 -26.47 4.53
C MET A 680 27.02 -25.71 3.27
N LEU A 681 26.80 -24.39 3.25
CA LEU A 681 27.22 -23.53 2.13
C LEU A 681 28.73 -23.67 1.83
N GLU A 682 29.55 -23.81 2.87
CA GLU A 682 31.00 -24.05 2.72
C GLU A 682 31.30 -25.36 1.98
N GLN A 683 30.56 -26.43 2.25
CA GLN A 683 30.70 -27.73 1.58
C GLN A 683 30.22 -27.66 0.12
N LEU A 684 29.17 -26.90 -0.16
CA LEU A 684 28.74 -26.60 -1.53
C LEU A 684 29.81 -25.80 -2.27
N ASN A 685 30.36 -24.74 -1.67
CA ASN A 685 31.45 -23.97 -2.27
C ASN A 685 32.69 -24.85 -2.55
N MET A 686 33.04 -25.75 -1.62
CA MET A 686 34.12 -26.72 -1.82
C MET A 686 33.88 -27.60 -3.06
N LEU A 687 32.64 -27.99 -3.34
CA LEU A 687 32.29 -28.82 -4.49
C LEU A 687 32.32 -28.08 -5.83
N TRP A 688 31.78 -26.86 -5.90
CA TRP A 688 31.51 -26.17 -7.17
C TRP A 688 32.48 -25.04 -7.52
N LYS A 689 33.46 -24.72 -6.67
CA LYS A 689 34.50 -23.74 -7.03
C LYS A 689 35.31 -24.20 -8.27
N PRO A 690 35.77 -23.26 -9.13
CA PRO A 690 36.44 -23.59 -10.40
C PRO A 690 37.67 -24.52 -10.30
N GLU A 691 38.34 -24.54 -9.15
CA GLU A 691 39.54 -25.34 -8.88
C GLU A 691 39.29 -26.45 -7.85
N SER A 692 38.04 -26.91 -7.71
CA SER A 692 37.74 -27.97 -6.75
C SER A 692 38.51 -29.25 -7.06
N THR A 693 39.21 -29.78 -6.07
CA THR A 693 39.83 -31.10 -6.10
C THR A 693 39.01 -32.15 -5.34
N ILE A 694 37.82 -31.77 -4.86
CA ILE A 694 36.94 -32.65 -4.11
C ILE A 694 36.41 -33.71 -5.06
N SER A 695 36.72 -34.96 -4.78
CA SER A 695 36.21 -36.09 -5.57
C SER A 695 35.50 -37.12 -4.71
N LYS A 696 35.58 -37.02 -3.38
CA LYS A 696 34.94 -37.95 -2.45
C LYS A 696 34.15 -37.27 -1.34
N TRP A 697 33.12 -37.97 -0.84
CA TRP A 697 32.30 -37.48 0.27
C TRP A 697 33.09 -37.26 1.57
N SER A 698 34.11 -38.10 1.81
CA SER A 698 35.07 -37.97 2.92
C SER A 698 35.91 -36.68 2.86
N ASP A 699 36.06 -36.07 1.69
CA ASP A 699 36.80 -34.81 1.52
C ASP A 699 35.98 -33.59 2.00
N LEU A 700 34.64 -33.71 2.03
CA LEU A 700 33.72 -32.68 2.54
C LEU A 700 33.47 -32.80 4.04
N ASP A 701 33.44 -34.03 4.54
CA ASP A 701 33.35 -34.34 5.95
C ASP A 701 34.04 -35.68 6.19
N SER A 702 35.10 -35.67 6.99
CA SER A 702 35.88 -36.88 7.31
C SER A 702 35.08 -38.01 7.99
N SER A 703 33.88 -37.72 8.51
CA SER A 703 32.96 -38.71 9.07
C SER A 703 32.12 -39.41 8.01
N TRP A 704 32.08 -38.91 6.77
CA TRP A 704 31.34 -39.49 5.66
C TRP A 704 32.12 -40.58 4.94
N PRO A 705 31.45 -41.50 4.21
CA PRO A 705 32.10 -42.59 3.50
C PRO A 705 33.11 -42.10 2.45
N ASP A 706 34.22 -42.84 2.31
CA ASP A 706 35.21 -42.64 1.23
C ASP A 706 34.66 -43.16 -0.11
N ARG A 707 33.66 -42.45 -0.65
CA ARG A 707 32.95 -42.75 -1.90
C ARG A 707 33.06 -41.60 -2.87
N ASP A 708 33.15 -41.91 -4.16
CA ASP A 708 33.23 -40.90 -5.21
C ASP A 708 31.96 -40.04 -5.30
N ILE A 709 32.13 -38.74 -5.57
CA ILE A 709 31.07 -37.78 -5.83
C ILE A 709 30.93 -37.59 -7.34
N ASN A 710 29.71 -37.70 -7.85
CA ASN A 710 29.37 -37.31 -9.21
C ASN A 710 28.46 -36.08 -9.16
N LEU A 711 28.97 -34.93 -9.64
CA LEU A 711 28.24 -33.67 -9.65
C LEU A 711 27.43 -33.52 -10.96
N TYR A 712 26.20 -33.07 -10.79
CA TYR A 712 25.31 -32.68 -11.89
C TYR A 712 24.77 -31.29 -11.58
N GLY A 713 24.67 -30.45 -12.59
CA GLY A 713 24.19 -29.08 -12.43
C GLY A 713 23.72 -28.48 -13.75
N PRO A 714 23.14 -27.27 -13.70
CA PRO A 714 22.79 -26.52 -14.90
C PRO A 714 24.04 -26.25 -15.75
N GLY A 715 23.82 -26.05 -17.06
CA GLY A 715 24.89 -25.64 -17.98
C GLY A 715 25.49 -24.30 -17.60
N THR A 716 26.75 -24.07 -17.94
CA THR A 716 27.52 -22.84 -17.61
C THR A 716 26.99 -21.56 -18.27
N ASP A 717 26.01 -21.70 -19.15
CA ASP A 717 25.31 -20.65 -19.87
C ASP A 717 23.96 -20.29 -19.23
N SER A 718 23.58 -20.97 -18.14
CA SER A 718 22.34 -20.73 -17.41
C SER A 718 22.50 -19.62 -16.35
N GLY A 719 21.48 -18.76 -16.23
CA GLY A 719 21.39 -17.81 -15.12
C GLY A 719 21.32 -18.49 -13.73
N THR A 720 20.82 -19.72 -13.67
CA THR A 720 20.84 -20.56 -12.46
C THR A 720 22.27 -20.97 -12.08
N PHE A 721 23.12 -21.24 -13.08
CA PHE A 721 24.54 -21.54 -12.84
C PHE A 721 25.29 -20.30 -12.37
N ASP A 722 25.08 -19.15 -13.03
CA ASP A 722 25.63 -17.86 -12.60
C ASP A 722 25.24 -17.56 -11.15
N TYR A 723 23.94 -17.57 -10.83
CA TYR A 723 23.44 -17.33 -9.48
C TYR A 723 24.05 -18.28 -8.44
N PHE A 724 24.12 -19.59 -8.74
CA PHE A 724 24.69 -20.58 -7.83
C PHE A 724 26.21 -20.46 -7.62
N THR A 725 26.94 -19.78 -8.52
CA THR A 725 28.41 -19.68 -8.46
C THR A 725 28.93 -18.29 -8.14
N GLU A 726 28.13 -17.24 -8.34
CA GLU A 726 28.48 -15.84 -8.12
C GLU A 726 27.92 -15.27 -6.81
N GLU A 727 26.79 -15.78 -6.32
CA GLU A 727 26.18 -15.46 -5.03
C GLU A 727 26.39 -16.59 -4.01
#